data_AF-A0A257CX56-F1
#
_entry.id   AF-A0A257CX56-F1
#
_cell.length_a   1.000
_cell.length_b   1.000
_cell.length_c   1.000
_cell.angle_alpha   90.00
_cell.angle_beta   90.00
_cell.angle_gamma   90.00
#
_symmetry.space_group_name_H-M   'P 1'
#
loop_
_entity.id
_entity.type
_entity.pdbx_description
1 polymer ?
#
loop_
_entity_poly.entity_id
_entity_poly.type
_entity_poly.pdbx_seq_one_letter_code
_entity_poly.pdbx_strand_id
1 'polypeptide(L)'
;MALSRNVLGMFTIVAAAAGLPWAALAQTVQTPYPVVFVTQMPVPADFTTITSVFGNHRGDLSSAARGGDVWIRYGDGTLKNLTAAAGLSAAGLQGASAISVRDPSPSWDASKIVFSAVVGAPSKRYEVKTYVWQLYEMRGLGQGDTPVVTKVANQPTAFNNISPVYGSDDRIIFTSDRPRNGEMHLYPQLDEYEEAATVTGIWSLDPTSGDLALLNHTPSGAFSPTIDSFGRVIFTRWDHLQRDQQADSDAEAERTGDYSYGTFNYSDETAAAQRLNDRSEVFPEPRADTPTLSGLRFNQFFPWMLHQDGSAEETLNHIGRHELAGYGAQSFLDDKNLVYGFSATLTKARLLNDAMLQIREDPTQPGTFFGTSAPEFGTHAAGQIIKMNGAPTDNPDSMGVTYVTATATASPSDDGGAAAPGHTGLYREPVPLSSGQLIAVHTAETRADKNTGDTAAPGSRYAFRLMLLQADTGGVFKASTALTPGISKSISFWDPDTLVSYNGPLWELNPVELKPRVRPAKTVHTALQVPEAQVFAEEGVDVQQFRDWLKSNDLAVAVSRNVTLRDKADKQQPYQLRVRGGVSAVPKTGKVYDVSHMQFFQGDQVRGIGGTAQPRAGRRVLAQLMHDPKAANAFTGVPSAVAIAPDGSMAALVPARRAMTWQMTNQLAPVVRERYWLSFQPGEVRVCASCHGINQKSQTGVGEPQNPPEGLRQLLRQWKEGRTVSSDDRVFNWAEAKFPDQLLPKSPTSQLTQGLRYRFYSATNEYLGVKDGRVLYFKPGSMPAPTDVGSLTQYLNPALGEGF
;
A
#
# COMPACT_ATOMS: atom_id res chain seq x y z
N MET A 1 -25.20 10.73 98.55
CA MET A 1 -25.35 11.93 97.69
C MET A 1 -26.15 11.48 96.48
N ALA A 2 -27.47 11.74 96.36
CA ALA A 2 -28.15 13.04 96.19
C ALA A 2 -27.75 13.72 94.85
N LEU A 3 -28.62 14.11 93.90
CA LEU A 3 -30.07 13.98 93.61
C LEU A 3 -30.23 14.19 92.07
N SER A 4 -31.24 13.72 91.30
CA SER A 4 -32.23 12.64 91.48
C SER A 4 -33.04 12.37 90.19
N ARG A 5 -33.32 11.10 89.87
CA ARG A 5 -34.50 10.53 89.15
C ARG A 5 -35.14 11.30 87.97
N ASN A 6 -35.22 10.67 86.78
CA ASN A 6 -36.43 9.91 86.36
C ASN A 6 -36.22 9.09 85.07
N VAL A 7 -37.24 8.31 84.68
CA VAL A 7 -37.14 7.10 83.86
C VAL A 7 -38.08 7.12 82.63
N LEU A 8 -37.59 6.55 81.51
CA LEU A 8 -38.28 6.11 80.27
C LEU A 8 -39.12 7.14 79.46
N GLY A 9 -38.95 7.10 78.14
CA GLY A 9 -39.79 7.81 77.16
C GLY A 9 -39.35 7.58 75.73
N MET A 10 -39.87 6.53 75.08
CA MET A 10 -39.54 6.15 73.70
C MET A 10 -40.36 7.00 72.71
N PHE A 11 -39.71 7.72 71.79
CA PHE A 11 -40.37 8.28 70.61
C PHE A 11 -39.42 8.36 69.40
N THR A 12 -39.76 7.65 68.34
CA THR A 12 -39.12 7.74 67.03
C THR A 12 -39.67 8.98 66.30
N ILE A 13 -38.81 9.93 65.96
CA ILE A 13 -39.18 11.05 65.08
C ILE A 13 -38.65 10.77 63.67
N VAL A 14 -39.58 10.60 62.73
CA VAL A 14 -39.28 10.61 61.30
C VAL A 14 -39.12 12.07 60.88
N ALA A 15 -37.90 12.47 60.52
CA ALA A 15 -37.62 13.77 59.93
C ALA A 15 -37.40 13.62 58.41
N ALA A 16 -38.34 14.12 57.61
CA ALA A 16 -38.21 14.12 56.16
C ALA A 16 -37.19 15.17 55.71
N ALA A 17 -36.01 14.73 55.28
CA ALA A 17 -35.08 15.57 54.53
C ALA A 17 -35.48 15.55 53.05
N ALA A 18 -35.92 16.70 52.54
CA ALA A 18 -36.28 16.84 51.13
C ALA A 18 -35.04 16.65 50.24
N GLY A 19 -35.03 15.58 49.44
CA GLY A 19 -33.98 15.32 48.47
C GLY A 19 -34.05 16.33 47.33
N LEU A 20 -33.22 17.38 47.39
CA LEU A 20 -32.82 18.10 46.18
C LEU A 20 -32.04 17.11 45.30
N PRO A 21 -32.42 16.90 44.02
CA PRO A 21 -31.62 16.08 43.14
C PRO A 21 -30.29 16.80 42.90
N TRP A 22 -29.19 16.23 43.41
CA TRP A 22 -27.88 16.46 42.81
C TRP A 22 -27.96 15.91 41.38
N ALA A 23 -28.33 16.77 40.44
CA ALA A 23 -27.97 16.58 39.05
C ALA A 23 -26.45 16.50 39.00
N ALA A 24 -25.90 15.29 38.86
CA ALA A 24 -24.50 15.09 38.60
C ALA A 24 -24.19 15.86 37.31
N LEU A 25 -23.49 16.99 37.43
CA LEU A 25 -23.03 17.75 36.29
C LEU A 25 -22.16 16.82 35.45
N ALA A 26 -22.64 16.45 34.26
CA ALA A 26 -21.88 15.61 33.34
C ALA A 26 -20.56 16.30 33.06
N GLN A 27 -19.46 15.72 33.55
CA GLN A 27 -18.16 16.37 33.53
C GLN A 27 -17.67 16.46 32.08
N THR A 28 -17.66 17.68 31.54
CA THR A 28 -17.23 17.92 30.15
C THR A 28 -15.80 17.46 29.96
N VAL A 29 -15.57 16.47 29.07
CA VAL A 29 -14.24 15.94 28.75
C VAL A 29 -13.33 17.10 28.35
N GLN A 30 -12.31 17.38 29.16
CA GLN A 30 -11.29 18.37 28.81
C GLN A 30 -10.26 17.72 27.90
N THR A 31 -9.82 18.44 26.87
CA THR A 31 -8.68 18.05 26.02
C THR A 31 -7.60 19.12 26.08
N PRO A 32 -6.29 18.76 26.08
CA PRO A 32 -5.20 19.74 26.22
C PRO A 32 -5.11 20.69 25.02
N TYR A 33 -5.51 20.22 23.85
CA TYR A 33 -5.60 20.98 22.61
C TYR A 33 -7.00 20.82 22.00
N PRO A 34 -7.42 21.71 21.07
CA PRO A 34 -8.64 21.53 20.31
C PRO A 34 -8.61 20.26 19.46
N VAL A 35 -9.77 19.68 19.18
CA VAL A 35 -9.94 18.58 18.22
C VAL A 35 -10.72 19.11 17.02
N VAL A 36 -10.11 19.05 15.84
CA VAL A 36 -10.77 19.31 14.56
C VAL A 36 -11.32 17.99 14.03
N PHE A 37 -12.52 18.01 13.45
CA PHE A 37 -13.17 16.85 12.88
C PHE A 37 -14.12 17.29 11.77
N VAL A 38 -14.70 16.34 11.03
CA VAL A 38 -15.75 16.64 10.04
C VAL A 38 -17.08 16.03 10.45
N THR A 39 -18.17 16.64 10.01
CA THR A 39 -19.49 16.01 10.01
C THR A 39 -19.92 15.65 8.59
N GLN A 40 -20.55 14.49 8.40
CA GLN A 40 -21.08 14.05 7.11
C GLN A 40 -22.52 13.55 7.25
N MET A 41 -23.32 13.70 6.19
CA MET A 41 -24.62 13.02 6.14
C MET A 41 -24.37 11.49 6.08
N PRO A 42 -25.10 10.68 6.87
CA PRO A 42 -25.00 9.23 6.79
C PRO A 42 -25.30 8.70 5.38
N VAL A 43 -24.36 7.96 4.81
CA VAL A 43 -24.52 7.24 3.54
C VAL A 43 -24.58 5.75 3.89
N PRO A 44 -25.76 5.10 3.94
CA PRO A 44 -25.89 3.75 4.49
C PRO A 44 -25.36 2.62 3.59
N ALA A 45 -24.86 2.94 2.40
CA ALA A 45 -24.19 2.00 1.51
C ALA A 45 -22.67 2.04 1.74
N ASP A 46 -22.03 0.87 1.80
CA ASP A 46 -20.61 0.72 2.12
C ASP A 46 -19.83 0.03 0.98
N PHE A 47 -20.09 0.43 -0.26
CA PHE A 47 -19.29 0.03 -1.42
C PHE A 47 -18.90 1.26 -2.22
N THR A 48 -17.61 1.58 -2.24
CA THR A 48 -17.03 2.77 -2.92
C THR A 48 -17.60 4.12 -2.44
N THR A 49 -18.20 4.17 -1.25
CA THR A 49 -18.70 5.43 -0.65
C THR A 49 -17.64 6.09 0.22
N ILE A 50 -17.86 7.34 0.59
CA ILE A 50 -16.89 8.21 1.30
C ILE A 50 -16.29 7.61 2.59
N THR A 51 -16.95 6.63 3.20
CA THR A 51 -16.51 5.98 4.44
C THR A 51 -16.02 4.54 4.25
N SER A 52 -16.14 3.95 3.06
CA SER A 52 -15.69 2.60 2.74
C SER A 52 -14.17 2.42 2.78
N VAL A 53 -13.73 1.17 2.87
CA VAL A 53 -12.30 0.81 2.94
C VAL A 53 -11.54 1.22 1.68
N PHE A 54 -12.10 0.95 0.49
CA PHE A 54 -11.54 1.33 -0.81
C PHE A 54 -12.58 2.05 -1.68
N GLY A 55 -12.15 2.60 -2.83
CA GLY A 55 -13.02 3.36 -3.75
C GLY A 55 -13.60 4.65 -3.17
N ASN A 56 -13.27 5.01 -1.92
CA ASN A 56 -13.91 6.08 -1.16
C ASN A 56 -13.61 7.51 -1.64
N HIS A 57 -12.81 7.69 -2.69
CA HIS A 57 -12.42 8.99 -3.24
C HIS A 57 -13.47 9.62 -4.17
N ARG A 58 -14.61 8.97 -4.40
CA ARG A 58 -15.62 9.41 -5.38
C ARG A 58 -16.34 10.68 -4.92
N GLY A 59 -16.53 11.63 -5.85
CA GLY A 59 -17.19 12.91 -5.60
C GLY A 59 -18.68 12.98 -5.96
N ASP A 60 -19.25 11.92 -6.54
CA ASP A 60 -20.66 11.84 -6.91
C ASP A 60 -21.60 11.82 -5.68
N LEU A 61 -22.90 12.05 -5.91
CA LEU A 61 -23.86 12.37 -4.84
C LEU A 61 -24.30 11.16 -4.03
N SER A 62 -24.30 9.96 -4.64
CA SER A 62 -24.60 8.70 -3.96
C SER A 62 -23.41 8.17 -3.17
N SER A 63 -22.17 8.41 -3.63
CA SER A 63 -20.95 8.03 -2.91
C SER A 63 -20.57 9.03 -1.80
N ALA A 64 -20.85 10.33 -2.00
CA ALA A 64 -20.46 11.41 -1.11
C ALA A 64 -21.58 12.46 -0.95
N ALA A 65 -22.54 12.17 -0.07
CA ALA A 65 -23.63 13.09 0.25
C ALA A 65 -23.12 14.49 0.67
N ARG A 66 -23.88 15.53 0.32
CA ARG A 66 -23.54 16.93 0.61
C ARG A 66 -24.09 17.39 1.96
N GLY A 67 -23.69 18.60 2.37
CA GLY A 67 -24.06 19.21 3.64
C GLY A 67 -23.08 18.89 4.78
N GLY A 68 -21.96 18.23 4.51
CA GLY A 68 -20.89 18.02 5.48
C GLY A 68 -20.14 19.30 5.85
N ASP A 69 -19.45 19.31 6.99
CA ASP A 69 -18.82 20.51 7.58
C ASP A 69 -17.52 20.19 8.31
N VAL A 70 -16.61 21.18 8.39
CA VAL A 70 -15.43 21.11 9.26
C VAL A 70 -15.79 21.76 10.59
N TRP A 71 -15.59 21.04 11.68
CA TRP A 71 -15.84 21.49 13.04
C TRP A 71 -14.56 21.52 13.87
N ILE A 72 -14.54 22.38 14.88
CA ILE A 72 -13.54 22.37 15.94
C ILE A 72 -14.24 22.32 17.29
N ARG A 73 -13.69 21.47 18.17
CA ARG A 73 -14.00 21.41 19.60
C ARG A 73 -12.82 21.97 20.37
N TYR A 74 -13.01 23.03 21.13
CA TYR A 74 -11.95 23.59 21.98
C TYR A 74 -11.73 22.74 23.24
N GLY A 75 -10.64 23.01 23.97
CA GLY A 75 -10.26 22.20 25.15
C GLY A 75 -11.33 22.16 26.24
N ASP A 76 -12.08 23.26 26.39
CA ASP A 76 -13.22 23.39 27.32
C ASP A 76 -14.46 22.58 26.90
N GLY A 77 -14.52 22.14 25.64
CA GLY A 77 -15.64 21.43 25.03
C GLY A 77 -16.61 22.29 24.23
N THR A 78 -16.35 23.60 24.08
CA THR A 78 -17.13 24.44 23.18
C THR A 78 -16.90 24.06 21.72
N LEU A 79 -17.94 24.20 20.89
CA LEU A 79 -17.95 23.78 19.48
C LEU A 79 -18.11 24.98 18.54
N LYS A 80 -17.44 24.91 17.39
CA LYS A 80 -17.59 25.87 16.29
C LYS A 80 -17.59 25.16 14.95
N ASN A 81 -18.59 25.44 14.13
CA ASN A 81 -18.64 25.01 12.73
C ASN A 81 -17.80 26.01 11.91
N LEU A 82 -16.62 25.57 11.47
CA LEU A 82 -15.65 26.44 10.79
C LEU A 82 -16.09 26.75 9.36
N THR A 83 -16.68 25.79 8.65
CA THR A 83 -17.22 26.00 7.29
C THR A 83 -18.44 26.92 7.28
N ALA A 84 -19.31 26.84 8.29
CA ALA A 84 -20.41 27.79 8.46
C ALA A 84 -19.91 29.19 8.83
N ALA A 85 -18.92 29.30 9.74
CA ALA A 85 -18.30 30.57 10.09
C ALA A 85 -17.54 31.23 8.91
N ALA A 86 -17.05 30.43 7.96
CA ALA A 86 -16.49 30.88 6.68
C ALA A 86 -17.54 31.20 5.60
N GLY A 87 -18.84 31.04 5.88
CA GLY A 87 -19.93 31.29 4.92
C GLY A 87 -20.14 30.20 3.86
N LEU A 88 -19.57 29.01 4.03
CA LEU A 88 -19.58 27.93 3.04
C LEU A 88 -20.66 26.86 3.29
N SER A 89 -21.43 26.97 4.38
CA SER A 89 -22.32 25.90 4.84
C SER A 89 -23.78 26.33 4.92
N ALA A 90 -24.46 26.30 3.76
CA ALA A 90 -25.90 26.50 3.72
C ALA A 90 -26.65 25.23 4.20
N ALA A 91 -27.69 25.43 5.02
CA ALA A 91 -28.68 24.39 5.32
C ALA A 91 -29.80 24.37 4.27
N GLY A 92 -30.64 23.33 4.27
CA GLY A 92 -31.73 23.15 3.30
C GLY A 92 -31.22 22.65 1.94
N LEU A 93 -31.86 23.10 0.86
CA LEU A 93 -31.57 22.64 -0.50
C LEU A 93 -30.13 23.02 -0.91
N GLN A 94 -29.32 21.99 -1.12
CA GLN A 94 -27.94 22.08 -1.59
C GLN A 94 -27.94 22.28 -3.11
N GLY A 95 -27.01 23.09 -3.61
CA GLY A 95 -26.90 23.42 -5.04
C GLY A 95 -25.45 23.75 -5.43
N ALA A 96 -25.24 24.77 -6.26
CA ALA A 96 -23.91 25.11 -6.79
C ALA A 96 -22.84 25.41 -5.71
N SER A 97 -23.24 25.90 -4.53
CA SER A 97 -22.35 26.18 -3.39
C SER A 97 -22.34 25.07 -2.33
N ALA A 98 -22.96 23.90 -2.59
CA ALA A 98 -22.95 22.78 -1.67
C ALA A 98 -21.54 22.28 -1.40
N ILE A 99 -21.29 21.73 -0.21
CA ILE A 99 -20.01 21.11 0.14
C ILE A 99 -20.18 19.73 0.74
N SER A 100 -19.17 18.88 0.57
CA SER A 100 -18.85 17.80 1.52
C SER A 100 -17.35 17.84 1.78
N VAL A 101 -16.91 17.44 2.97
CA VAL A 101 -15.54 17.65 3.46
C VAL A 101 -15.02 16.41 4.20
N ARG A 102 -13.70 16.21 4.15
CA ARG A 102 -13.02 15.06 4.76
C ARG A 102 -11.54 15.35 5.06
N ASP A 103 -10.94 14.46 5.85
CA ASP A 103 -9.51 14.34 6.09
C ASP A 103 -8.79 15.66 6.45
N PRO A 104 -9.20 16.39 7.51
CA PRO A 104 -8.46 17.54 7.99
C PRO A 104 -7.12 17.11 8.58
N SER A 105 -6.06 17.87 8.29
CA SER A 105 -4.70 17.62 8.75
C SER A 105 -4.01 18.93 9.16
N PRO A 106 -3.53 19.07 10.41
CA PRO A 106 -2.95 20.31 10.91
C PRO A 106 -1.51 20.51 10.44
N SER A 107 -1.14 21.77 10.20
CA SER A 107 0.25 22.18 10.02
C SER A 107 1.08 21.92 11.28
N TRP A 108 2.41 21.88 11.14
CA TRP A 108 3.33 21.62 12.24
C TRP A 108 3.20 22.62 13.41
N ASP A 109 2.88 23.88 13.12
CA ASP A 109 2.61 24.94 14.10
C ASP A 109 1.14 24.99 14.57
N ALA A 110 0.26 24.14 14.02
CA ALA A 110 -1.18 24.14 14.19
C ALA A 110 -1.90 25.47 13.86
N SER A 111 -1.28 26.37 13.08
CA SER A 111 -1.90 27.65 12.67
C SER A 111 -2.89 27.51 11.50
N LYS A 112 -2.85 26.38 10.79
CA LYS A 112 -3.76 26.03 9.70
C LYS A 112 -4.05 24.52 9.65
N ILE A 113 -5.09 24.16 8.91
CA ILE A 113 -5.33 22.78 8.45
C ILE A 113 -5.33 22.76 6.92
N VAL A 114 -4.91 21.64 6.32
CA VAL A 114 -5.28 21.26 4.95
C VAL A 114 -6.39 20.20 5.05
N PHE A 115 -7.34 20.19 4.13
CA PHE A 115 -8.44 19.23 4.08
C PHE A 115 -8.93 19.07 2.64
N SER A 116 -9.73 18.04 2.38
CA SER A 116 -10.37 17.85 1.07
C SER A 116 -11.83 18.25 1.10
N ALA A 117 -12.29 18.93 0.05
CA ALA A 117 -13.69 19.26 -0.17
C ALA A 117 -14.11 18.97 -1.60
N VAL A 118 -15.33 18.48 -1.77
CA VAL A 118 -16.04 18.45 -3.04
C VAL A 118 -17.09 19.56 -3.04
N VAL A 119 -17.15 20.35 -4.10
CA VAL A 119 -18.00 21.54 -4.20
C VAL A 119 -19.05 21.37 -5.30
N GLY A 120 -20.29 21.71 -4.97
CA GLY A 120 -21.44 21.69 -5.86
C GLY A 120 -22.31 20.43 -5.75
N ALA A 121 -23.59 20.62 -6.04
CA ALA A 121 -24.63 19.63 -6.25
C ALA A 121 -25.50 20.06 -7.44
N PRO A 122 -26.30 19.18 -8.06
CA PRO A 122 -27.19 19.55 -9.14
C PRO A 122 -28.25 20.54 -8.66
N SER A 123 -28.48 21.62 -9.40
CA SER A 123 -29.41 22.68 -8.99
C SER A 123 -30.87 22.39 -9.34
N LYS A 124 -31.10 21.33 -10.12
CA LYS A 124 -32.39 20.89 -10.65
C LYS A 124 -32.35 19.39 -10.94
N ARG A 125 -33.53 18.79 -10.97
CA ARG A 125 -33.73 17.38 -11.33
C ARG A 125 -33.16 17.06 -12.73
N TYR A 126 -32.62 15.86 -12.90
CA TYR A 126 -32.02 15.32 -14.14
C TYR A 126 -30.73 16.03 -14.60
N GLU A 127 -30.13 16.90 -13.77
CA GLU A 127 -28.85 17.53 -14.09
C GLU A 127 -27.67 16.65 -13.67
N VAL A 128 -27.09 15.91 -14.62
CA VAL A 128 -25.87 15.12 -14.41
C VAL A 128 -24.65 16.04 -14.52
N LYS A 129 -23.76 15.99 -13.51
CA LYS A 129 -22.51 16.75 -13.44
C LYS A 129 -21.41 15.91 -12.81
N THR A 130 -20.18 16.10 -13.26
CA THR A 130 -18.99 15.54 -12.61
C THR A 130 -18.55 16.45 -11.47
N TYR A 131 -18.26 15.86 -10.32
CA TYR A 131 -17.74 16.54 -9.15
C TYR A 131 -16.47 15.84 -8.69
N VAL A 132 -15.42 16.62 -8.40
CA VAL A 132 -14.14 16.10 -7.93
C VAL A 132 -13.75 16.69 -6.58
N TRP A 133 -13.15 15.86 -5.74
CA TRP A 133 -12.50 16.30 -4.51
C TRP A 133 -11.27 17.13 -4.81
N GLN A 134 -11.11 18.23 -4.08
CA GLN A 134 -9.98 19.14 -4.22
C GLN A 134 -9.48 19.54 -2.83
N LEU A 135 -8.20 19.89 -2.74
CA LEU A 135 -7.52 20.28 -1.51
C LEU A 135 -7.76 21.77 -1.20
N TYR A 136 -7.98 22.08 0.07
CA TYR A 136 -8.17 23.43 0.59
C TYR A 136 -7.37 23.61 1.89
N GLU A 137 -6.82 24.81 2.10
CA GLU A 137 -6.28 25.22 3.40
C GLU A 137 -7.30 26.08 4.15
N MET A 138 -7.29 25.99 5.48
CA MET A 138 -8.08 26.86 6.36
C MET A 138 -7.21 27.45 7.48
N ARG A 139 -7.33 28.77 7.67
CA ARG A 139 -6.72 29.57 8.74
C ARG A 139 -7.80 30.25 9.58
N GLY A 140 -7.44 30.86 10.71
CA GLY A 140 -8.40 31.52 11.61
C GLY A 140 -9.20 30.52 12.44
N LEU A 141 -8.50 29.59 13.10
CA LEU A 141 -9.08 28.46 13.83
C LEU A 141 -9.43 28.81 15.29
N GLY A 142 -9.07 30.00 15.78
CA GLY A 142 -9.38 30.47 17.12
C GLY A 142 -10.88 30.67 17.35
N GLN A 143 -11.29 30.65 18.63
CA GLN A 143 -12.71 30.71 19.02
C GLN A 143 -13.39 31.98 18.51
N GLY A 144 -12.72 33.14 18.61
CA GLY A 144 -13.21 34.43 18.13
C GLY A 144 -12.89 34.76 16.65
N ASP A 145 -12.09 33.96 15.97
CA ASP A 145 -11.62 34.26 14.60
C ASP A 145 -12.73 34.05 13.55
N THR A 146 -12.62 34.69 12.38
CA THR A 146 -13.37 34.28 11.18
C THR A 146 -12.49 33.36 10.33
N PRO A 147 -12.86 32.10 10.08
CA PRO A 147 -12.02 31.20 9.30
C PRO A 147 -11.92 31.63 7.84
N VAL A 148 -10.71 31.56 7.27
CA VAL A 148 -10.45 31.84 5.85
C VAL A 148 -10.08 30.53 5.16
N VAL A 149 -10.85 30.16 4.14
CA VAL A 149 -10.65 28.95 3.34
C VAL A 149 -10.10 29.32 1.97
N THR A 150 -9.04 28.66 1.53
CA THR A 150 -8.39 28.91 0.24
C THR A 150 -8.12 27.59 -0.48
N LYS A 151 -8.48 27.51 -1.76
CA LYS A 151 -8.17 26.31 -2.57
C LYS A 151 -6.65 26.21 -2.76
N VAL A 152 -6.08 25.03 -2.55
CA VAL A 152 -4.65 24.78 -2.79
C VAL A 152 -4.33 25.03 -4.27
N ALA A 153 -3.34 25.88 -4.54
CA ALA A 153 -2.89 26.21 -5.89
C ALA A 153 -2.18 25.01 -6.55
N ASN A 154 -2.16 24.99 -7.88
CA ASN A 154 -1.42 24.02 -8.72
C ASN A 154 -1.76 22.53 -8.55
N GLN A 155 -2.76 22.16 -7.74
CA GLN A 155 -3.23 20.78 -7.64
C GLN A 155 -3.90 20.29 -8.95
N PRO A 156 -3.91 18.97 -9.24
CA PRO A 156 -4.64 18.41 -10.37
C PRO A 156 -6.15 18.72 -10.29
N THR A 157 -6.71 19.39 -11.30
CA THR A 157 -8.10 19.91 -11.25
C THR A 157 -9.15 19.00 -11.88
N ALA A 158 -8.74 18.00 -12.67
CA ALA A 158 -9.63 17.06 -13.35
C ALA A 158 -9.86 15.75 -12.56
N PHE A 159 -9.23 15.61 -11.40
CA PHE A 159 -9.08 14.37 -10.63
C PHE A 159 -9.47 14.60 -9.17
N ASN A 160 -9.83 13.54 -8.46
CA ASN A 160 -10.09 13.58 -7.03
C ASN A 160 -8.75 13.64 -6.28
N ASN A 161 -8.63 14.60 -5.36
CA ASN A 161 -7.49 14.75 -4.46
C ASN A 161 -8.00 14.64 -3.00
N ILE A 162 -7.61 13.58 -2.29
CA ILE A 162 -8.09 13.26 -0.93
C ILE A 162 -6.94 13.01 0.05
N SER A 163 -7.27 12.90 1.34
CA SER A 163 -6.35 12.56 2.43
C SER A 163 -5.01 13.35 2.47
N PRO A 164 -5.04 14.70 2.47
CA PRO A 164 -3.84 15.52 2.46
C PRO A 164 -3.15 15.62 3.83
N VAL A 165 -1.82 15.68 3.82
CA VAL A 165 -0.96 15.98 4.97
C VAL A 165 0.19 16.90 4.58
N TYR A 166 0.72 17.65 5.54
CA TYR A 166 1.93 18.46 5.34
C TYR A 166 3.18 17.60 5.48
N GLY A 167 4.07 17.65 4.49
CA GLY A 167 5.43 17.14 4.58
C GLY A 167 6.32 18.01 5.47
N SER A 168 7.51 17.52 5.79
CA SER A 168 8.52 18.24 6.59
C SER A 168 9.06 19.48 5.89
N ASP A 169 8.87 19.63 4.58
CA ASP A 169 9.21 20.81 3.76
C ASP A 169 7.98 21.65 3.37
N ASP A 170 6.85 21.48 4.08
CA ASP A 170 5.55 22.16 3.85
C ASP A 170 4.89 21.89 2.48
N ARG A 171 5.44 20.99 1.67
CA ARG A 171 4.71 20.37 0.55
C ARG A 171 3.48 19.63 1.06
N ILE A 172 2.46 19.51 0.22
CA ILE A 172 1.26 18.75 0.52
C ILE A 172 1.40 17.36 -0.11
N ILE A 173 1.37 16.33 0.74
CA ILE A 173 1.35 14.92 0.36
C ILE A 173 -0.11 14.44 0.45
N PHE A 174 -0.64 13.81 -0.58
CA PHE A 174 -2.06 13.47 -0.70
C PHE A 174 -2.26 12.23 -1.59
N THR A 175 -3.45 11.64 -1.61
CA THR A 175 -3.78 10.56 -2.56
C THR A 175 -4.70 11.06 -3.66
N SER A 176 -4.56 10.50 -4.87
CA SER A 176 -5.35 10.91 -6.04
C SER A 176 -5.63 9.75 -6.98
N ASP A 177 -6.72 9.85 -7.74
CA ASP A 177 -7.11 8.95 -8.83
C ASP A 177 -6.60 9.39 -10.21
N ARG A 178 -5.75 10.44 -10.25
CA ARG A 178 -4.99 10.84 -11.45
C ARG A 178 -4.16 9.65 -11.99
N PRO A 179 -4.34 9.20 -13.24
CA PRO A 179 -3.47 8.20 -13.86
C PRO A 179 -1.99 8.60 -13.75
N ARG A 180 -1.06 7.63 -13.66
CA ARG A 180 0.37 7.91 -13.38
C ARG A 180 0.99 9.00 -14.29
N ASN A 181 0.63 8.99 -15.58
CA ASN A 181 1.02 10.00 -16.57
C ASN A 181 0.08 11.23 -16.59
N GLY A 182 -1.19 11.05 -16.21
CA GLY A 182 -2.25 12.07 -16.19
C GLY A 182 -3.16 12.05 -17.42
N GLU A 183 -3.03 11.02 -18.26
CA GLU A 183 -3.77 10.91 -19.51
C GLU A 183 -5.24 10.53 -19.27
N MET A 184 -6.16 11.36 -19.75
CA MET A 184 -7.60 11.21 -19.47
C MET A 184 -8.24 9.95 -20.05
N HIS A 185 -7.69 9.37 -21.13
CA HIS A 185 -8.23 8.11 -21.70
C HIS A 185 -7.93 6.87 -20.86
N LEU A 186 -7.07 7.00 -19.84
CA LEU A 186 -6.82 6.00 -18.81
C LEU A 186 -7.64 6.23 -17.54
N TYR A 187 -8.43 7.31 -17.46
CA TYR A 187 -9.23 7.59 -16.27
C TYR A 187 -10.62 6.89 -16.33
N PRO A 188 -11.10 6.30 -15.23
CA PRO A 188 -10.39 6.01 -13.97
C PRO A 188 -9.47 4.79 -14.06
N GLN A 189 -8.50 4.70 -13.15
CA GLN A 189 -7.86 3.42 -12.85
C GLN A 189 -8.83 2.51 -12.10
N LEU A 190 -8.88 1.24 -12.52
CA LEU A 190 -9.72 0.23 -11.90
C LEU A 190 -8.87 -0.71 -11.03
N ASP A 191 -9.35 -1.05 -9.84
CA ASP A 191 -8.64 -1.91 -8.88
C ASP A 191 -8.56 -3.39 -9.32
N GLU A 192 -7.78 -4.19 -8.57
CA GLU A 192 -7.51 -5.60 -8.89
C GLU A 192 -8.55 -6.59 -8.33
N TYR A 193 -9.59 -6.13 -7.63
CA TYR A 193 -10.61 -6.96 -7.00
C TYR A 193 -11.96 -6.86 -7.73
N GLU A 194 -12.61 -5.69 -7.69
CA GLU A 194 -13.97 -5.48 -8.22
C GLU A 194 -13.99 -4.62 -9.49
N GLU A 195 -12.81 -4.27 -10.00
CA GLU A 195 -12.64 -3.23 -11.01
C GLU A 195 -13.46 -1.96 -10.70
N ALA A 196 -13.49 -1.53 -9.44
CA ALA A 196 -14.03 -0.22 -9.10
C ALA A 196 -12.98 0.86 -9.37
N ALA A 197 -13.43 2.10 -9.54
CA ALA A 197 -12.50 3.22 -9.59
C ALA A 197 -11.69 3.26 -8.28
N THR A 198 -10.37 3.48 -8.38
CA THR A 198 -9.49 3.62 -7.21
C THR A 198 -8.48 4.75 -7.34
N VAL A 199 -7.87 5.13 -6.22
CA VAL A 199 -6.73 6.06 -6.19
C VAL A 199 -5.48 5.36 -6.73
N THR A 200 -4.71 6.04 -7.57
CA THR A 200 -3.53 5.50 -8.26
C THR A 200 -2.27 5.54 -7.40
N GLY A 201 -2.32 6.23 -6.25
CA GLY A 201 -1.26 6.26 -5.25
C GLY A 201 -1.10 7.61 -4.54
N ILE A 202 0.10 7.82 -4.01
CA ILE A 202 0.45 8.98 -3.18
C ILE A 202 1.24 10.01 -4.01
N TRP A 203 0.84 11.27 -3.95
CA TRP A 203 1.40 12.41 -4.68
C TRP A 203 1.97 13.45 -3.71
N SER A 204 2.99 14.20 -4.13
CA SER A 204 3.57 15.32 -3.38
C SER A 204 3.64 16.58 -4.24
N LEU A 205 2.96 17.64 -3.79
CA LEU A 205 2.86 18.93 -4.47
C LEU A 205 3.53 20.03 -3.64
N ASP A 206 4.43 20.80 -4.26
CA ASP A 206 4.69 22.17 -3.81
C ASP A 206 3.64 23.10 -4.43
N PRO A 207 2.71 23.67 -3.64
CA PRO A 207 1.68 24.55 -4.16
C PRO A 207 2.23 25.87 -4.71
N THR A 208 3.48 26.23 -4.38
CA THR A 208 4.14 27.47 -4.83
C THR A 208 4.67 27.34 -6.25
N SER A 209 5.53 26.36 -6.52
CA SER A 209 6.10 26.12 -7.85
C SER A 209 5.19 25.32 -8.78
N GLY A 210 4.27 24.53 -8.22
CA GLY A 210 3.49 23.55 -8.98
C GLY A 210 4.25 22.25 -9.28
N ASP A 211 5.45 22.06 -8.70
CA ASP A 211 6.16 20.79 -8.78
C ASP A 211 5.34 19.65 -8.14
N LEU A 212 5.05 18.61 -8.94
CA LEU A 212 4.17 17.50 -8.59
C LEU A 212 4.87 16.16 -8.87
N ALA A 213 5.09 15.38 -7.82
CA ALA A 213 5.75 14.08 -7.89
C ALA A 213 4.82 12.94 -7.44
N LEU A 214 4.88 11.80 -8.15
CA LEU A 214 4.25 10.53 -7.73
C LEU A 214 5.21 9.81 -6.79
N LEU A 215 4.87 9.73 -5.50
CA LEU A 215 5.69 9.07 -4.48
C LEU A 215 5.57 7.55 -4.52
N ASN A 216 4.43 7.03 -4.98
CA ASN A 216 4.16 5.59 -5.07
C ASN A 216 2.97 5.35 -6.01
N HIS A 217 3.05 4.35 -6.89
CA HIS A 217 2.01 3.91 -7.82
C HIS A 217 1.39 2.60 -7.35
N THR A 218 0.09 2.63 -7.03
CA THR A 218 -0.66 1.51 -6.49
C THR A 218 -1.80 1.10 -7.41
N PRO A 219 -1.77 -0.12 -7.98
CA PRO A 219 -2.88 -0.67 -8.78
C PRO A 219 -4.23 -0.71 -8.05
N SER A 220 -4.24 -1.14 -6.79
CA SER A 220 -5.46 -1.25 -5.99
C SER A 220 -5.72 -0.08 -5.04
N GLY A 221 -4.67 0.60 -4.53
CA GLY A 221 -4.79 1.88 -3.82
C GLY A 221 -3.93 2.03 -2.57
N ALA A 222 -3.65 3.29 -2.20
CA ALA A 222 -3.05 3.71 -0.94
C ALA A 222 -3.96 4.72 -0.23
N PHE A 223 -4.05 4.65 1.10
CA PHE A 223 -5.08 5.34 1.88
C PHE A 223 -4.51 6.00 3.13
N SER A 224 -5.08 7.16 3.48
CA SER A 224 -4.87 7.87 4.74
C SER A 224 -3.39 8.06 5.13
N PRO A 225 -2.53 8.62 4.24
CA PRO A 225 -1.13 8.87 4.57
C PRO A 225 -0.99 9.82 5.76
N THR A 226 0.09 9.64 6.52
CA THR A 226 0.50 10.46 7.66
C THR A 226 2.01 10.64 7.66
N ILE A 227 2.52 11.64 8.36
CA ILE A 227 3.96 11.80 8.62
C ILE A 227 4.21 11.47 10.10
N ASP A 228 5.02 10.45 10.35
CA ASP A 228 5.41 10.04 11.70
C ASP A 228 6.52 10.93 12.30
N SER A 229 6.80 10.76 13.58
CA SER A 229 7.83 11.48 14.33
C SER A 229 9.26 11.28 13.80
N PHE A 230 9.50 10.27 12.96
CA PHE A 230 10.76 9.99 12.29
C PHE A 230 10.82 10.57 10.87
N GLY A 231 9.73 11.18 10.40
CA GLY A 231 9.63 11.81 9.10
C GLY A 231 9.35 10.83 7.96
N ARG A 232 8.87 9.62 8.24
CA ARG A 232 8.40 8.67 7.22
C ARG A 232 6.96 8.97 6.84
N VAL A 233 6.59 8.70 5.58
CA VAL A 233 5.17 8.65 5.19
C VAL A 233 4.63 7.29 5.58
N ILE A 234 3.67 7.23 6.51
CA ILE A 234 3.02 5.99 6.97
C ILE A 234 1.59 5.98 6.42
N PHE A 235 1.18 4.88 5.78
CA PHE A 235 -0.10 4.75 5.10
C PHE A 235 -0.63 3.32 5.16
N THR A 236 -1.90 3.11 4.83
CA THR A 236 -2.43 1.77 4.56
C THR A 236 -2.43 1.53 3.05
N ARG A 237 -1.98 0.37 2.59
CA ARG A 237 -2.04 -0.02 1.16
C ARG A 237 -2.93 -1.23 0.98
N TRP A 238 -3.69 -1.26 -0.11
CA TRP A 238 -4.43 -2.45 -0.52
C TRP A 238 -3.53 -3.32 -1.38
N ASP A 239 -3.14 -4.47 -0.83
CA ASP A 239 -2.38 -5.49 -1.51
C ASP A 239 -3.36 -6.53 -2.08
N HIS A 240 -3.55 -6.49 -3.41
CA HIS A 240 -4.49 -7.35 -4.14
C HIS A 240 -3.94 -7.84 -5.50
N LEU A 241 -2.61 -8.01 -5.62
CA LEU A 241 -1.93 -8.51 -6.81
C LEU A 241 -2.28 -9.99 -7.09
N GLN A 242 -3.43 -10.19 -7.71
CA GLN A 242 -3.94 -11.46 -8.24
C GLN A 242 -4.49 -11.25 -9.66
N ARG A 243 -4.79 -12.36 -10.34
CA ARG A 243 -5.42 -12.30 -11.66
C ARG A 243 -6.84 -11.76 -11.61
N ASP A 244 -7.39 -11.40 -12.76
CA ASP A 244 -8.74 -10.83 -12.84
C ASP A 244 -9.85 -11.86 -12.59
N GLN A 245 -10.70 -11.56 -11.61
CA GLN A 245 -11.82 -12.42 -11.22
C GLN A 245 -13.04 -12.29 -12.14
N GLN A 246 -13.22 -11.14 -12.78
CA GLN A 246 -14.25 -10.92 -13.79
C GLN A 246 -13.88 -11.67 -15.09
N ALA A 247 -12.58 -11.77 -15.41
CA ALA A 247 -12.07 -12.59 -16.51
C ALA A 247 -12.17 -14.11 -16.27
N ASP A 248 -11.92 -14.57 -15.03
CA ASP A 248 -12.23 -15.95 -14.62
C ASP A 248 -13.73 -16.24 -14.81
N SER A 249 -14.60 -15.29 -14.43
CA SER A 249 -16.06 -15.41 -14.58
C SER A 249 -16.48 -15.45 -16.05
N ASP A 250 -15.88 -14.64 -16.92
CA ASP A 250 -16.15 -14.69 -18.36
C ASP A 250 -15.73 -16.02 -18.99
N ALA A 251 -14.61 -16.60 -18.53
CA ALA A 251 -14.17 -17.92 -18.96
C ALA A 251 -15.07 -19.07 -18.46
N GLU A 252 -15.91 -18.85 -17.45
CA GLU A 252 -17.01 -19.76 -17.07
C GLU A 252 -18.28 -19.47 -17.89
N ALA A 253 -18.66 -18.20 -18.06
CA ALA A 253 -19.82 -17.77 -18.83
C ALA A 253 -19.77 -18.26 -20.30
N GLU A 254 -18.59 -18.30 -20.92
CA GLU A 254 -18.40 -18.89 -22.26
C GLU A 254 -18.69 -20.41 -22.32
N ARG A 255 -18.60 -21.12 -21.18
CA ARG A 255 -18.88 -22.56 -21.07
C ARG A 255 -20.32 -22.85 -20.65
N THR A 256 -20.93 -22.00 -19.83
CA THR A 256 -22.26 -22.21 -19.24
C THR A 256 -23.38 -21.45 -19.96
N GLY A 257 -23.06 -20.32 -20.62
CA GLY A 257 -24.04 -19.37 -21.13
C GLY A 257 -24.53 -18.35 -20.09
N ASP A 258 -23.85 -18.24 -18.95
CA ASP A 258 -24.17 -17.27 -17.89
C ASP A 258 -23.83 -15.81 -18.28
N TYR A 259 -24.07 -14.87 -17.35
CA TYR A 259 -23.72 -13.47 -17.54
C TYR A 259 -22.21 -13.27 -17.71
N SER A 260 -21.84 -12.48 -18.72
CA SER A 260 -20.47 -12.07 -18.99
C SER A 260 -20.27 -10.56 -18.73
N TYR A 261 -19.17 -10.24 -18.08
CA TYR A 261 -18.64 -8.90 -17.87
C TYR A 261 -18.05 -8.29 -19.16
N GLY A 262 -17.64 -9.14 -20.11
CA GLY A 262 -17.05 -8.70 -21.39
C GLY A 262 -15.64 -8.13 -21.22
N THR A 263 -14.81 -8.79 -20.42
CA THR A 263 -13.39 -8.46 -20.21
C THR A 263 -12.54 -8.68 -21.46
N PHE A 264 -11.55 -7.79 -21.65
CA PHE A 264 -10.60 -7.87 -22.75
C PHE A 264 -9.31 -7.07 -22.45
N ASN A 265 -8.26 -7.30 -23.22
CA ASN A 265 -6.98 -6.58 -23.14
C ASN A 265 -6.89 -5.49 -24.23
N TYR A 266 -6.41 -4.30 -23.87
CA TYR A 266 -5.87 -3.32 -24.80
C TYR A 266 -4.43 -3.71 -25.18
N SER A 267 -3.97 -3.34 -26.38
CA SER A 267 -2.58 -3.61 -26.80
C SER A 267 -1.52 -2.89 -25.98
N ASP A 268 -1.85 -1.73 -25.42
CA ASP A 268 -0.95 -0.81 -24.74
C ASP A 268 -1.73 0.31 -24.02
N GLU A 269 -1.03 1.19 -23.29
CA GLU A 269 -1.60 2.32 -22.55
C GLU A 269 -1.97 3.55 -23.42
N THR A 270 -1.81 3.52 -24.75
CA THR A 270 -2.10 4.69 -25.59
C THR A 270 -3.60 4.90 -25.84
N ALA A 271 -3.96 6.10 -26.30
CA ALA A 271 -5.31 6.43 -26.73
C ALA A 271 -5.73 5.68 -28.01
N ALA A 272 -4.77 5.21 -28.80
CA ALA A 272 -4.98 4.47 -30.05
C ALA A 272 -4.87 2.94 -29.87
N ALA A 273 -4.72 2.46 -28.63
CA ALA A 273 -4.54 1.05 -28.32
C ALA A 273 -5.64 0.17 -28.92
N GLN A 274 -5.24 -0.92 -29.56
CA GLN A 274 -6.16 -1.89 -30.15
C GLN A 274 -6.90 -2.65 -29.05
N ARG A 275 -8.20 -2.87 -29.25
CA ARG A 275 -9.02 -3.73 -28.37
C ARG A 275 -8.85 -5.16 -28.85
N LEU A 276 -8.11 -5.97 -28.12
CA LEU A 276 -7.80 -7.35 -28.49
C LEU A 276 -8.96 -8.27 -28.11
N ASN A 277 -9.18 -9.35 -28.87
CA ASN A 277 -10.02 -10.47 -28.43
C ASN A 277 -9.18 -11.44 -27.58
N ASP A 278 -8.60 -10.91 -26.51
CA ASP A 278 -7.72 -11.59 -25.57
C ASP A 278 -8.02 -11.10 -24.15
N ARG A 279 -7.89 -11.98 -23.17
CA ARG A 279 -7.90 -11.65 -21.72
C ARG A 279 -6.79 -12.39 -20.97
N SER A 280 -5.72 -12.78 -21.67
CA SER A 280 -4.59 -13.49 -21.10
C SER A 280 -3.88 -12.69 -20.00
N GLU A 281 -3.38 -13.41 -19.00
CA GLU A 281 -2.59 -12.90 -17.89
C GLU A 281 -1.42 -13.86 -17.63
N VAL A 282 -0.21 -13.33 -17.58
CA VAL A 282 1.02 -14.11 -17.42
C VAL A 282 1.49 -14.22 -15.97
N PHE A 283 1.02 -13.31 -15.13
CA PHE A 283 1.45 -13.15 -13.74
C PHE A 283 0.30 -12.59 -12.88
N PRO A 284 0.16 -12.97 -11.59
CA PRO A 284 0.93 -13.98 -10.85
C PRO A 284 0.41 -15.40 -11.14
N GLU A 285 0.37 -16.32 -10.17
CA GLU A 285 -0.33 -17.61 -10.29
C GLU A 285 -1.84 -17.45 -10.63
N PRO A 286 -2.49 -18.49 -11.20
CA PRO A 286 -3.95 -18.54 -11.33
C PRO A 286 -4.68 -18.42 -9.98
N ARG A 287 -5.94 -17.95 -9.99
CA ARG A 287 -6.79 -17.87 -8.78
C ARG A 287 -7.38 -19.20 -8.35
N ALA A 288 -7.42 -20.20 -9.23
CA ALA A 288 -7.83 -21.56 -8.93
C ALA A 288 -6.62 -22.49 -8.80
N ASP A 289 -6.76 -23.55 -8.00
CA ASP A 289 -5.74 -24.60 -7.91
C ASP A 289 -5.54 -25.26 -9.27
N THR A 290 -4.29 -25.63 -9.56
CA THR A 290 -3.92 -26.50 -10.68
C THR A 290 -3.38 -27.82 -10.11
N PRO A 291 -3.11 -28.86 -10.93
CA PRO A 291 -2.53 -30.11 -10.43
C PRO A 291 -1.19 -29.97 -9.71
N THR A 292 -0.48 -28.84 -9.86
CA THR A 292 0.86 -28.60 -9.29
C THR A 292 1.02 -27.31 -8.50
N LEU A 293 0.10 -26.34 -8.64
CA LEU A 293 0.13 -25.04 -7.96
C LEU A 293 -1.16 -24.84 -7.14
N SER A 294 -1.03 -24.25 -5.94
CA SER A 294 -2.21 -23.71 -5.26
C SER A 294 -2.62 -22.39 -5.93
N GLY A 295 -3.93 -22.13 -5.97
CA GLY A 295 -4.49 -20.87 -6.43
C GLY A 295 -4.10 -19.71 -5.51
N LEU A 296 -3.78 -18.56 -6.11
CA LEU A 296 -3.44 -17.35 -5.36
C LEU A 296 -4.66 -16.45 -5.21
N ARG A 297 -5.03 -16.19 -3.94
CA ARG A 297 -6.01 -15.18 -3.55
C ARG A 297 -5.54 -14.53 -2.25
N PHE A 298 -5.64 -13.21 -2.17
CA PHE A 298 -5.40 -12.47 -0.95
C PHE A 298 -6.11 -11.13 -1.02
N ASN A 299 -6.53 -10.63 0.14
CA ASN A 299 -7.19 -9.34 0.28
C ASN A 299 -6.71 -8.71 1.58
N GLN A 300 -5.75 -7.77 1.49
CA GLN A 300 -4.95 -7.34 2.64
C GLN A 300 -4.74 -5.83 2.64
N PHE A 301 -4.96 -5.19 3.80
CA PHE A 301 -4.87 -3.74 3.97
C PHE A 301 -3.80 -3.43 5.03
N PHE A 302 -2.52 -3.57 4.66
CA PHE A 302 -1.41 -3.55 5.61
C PHE A 302 -0.79 -2.16 5.81
N PRO A 303 -0.06 -1.95 6.92
CA PRO A 303 0.72 -0.73 7.13
C PRO A 303 1.97 -0.71 6.23
N TRP A 304 2.13 0.37 5.49
CA TRP A 304 3.24 0.63 4.58
C TRP A 304 3.96 1.92 4.94
N MET A 305 5.23 2.03 4.51
CA MET A 305 6.04 3.22 4.67
C MET A 305 6.87 3.55 3.44
N LEU A 306 7.18 4.84 3.27
CA LEU A 306 8.15 5.35 2.30
C LEU A 306 8.80 6.66 2.81
N HIS A 307 9.91 7.05 2.21
CA HIS A 307 10.54 8.36 2.45
C HIS A 307 9.75 9.50 1.78
N GLN A 308 9.89 10.73 2.26
CA GLN A 308 9.13 11.88 1.71
C GLN A 308 9.53 12.31 0.29
N ASP A 309 10.56 11.70 -0.31
CA ASP A 309 10.88 11.78 -1.74
C ASP A 309 10.34 10.59 -2.55
N GLY A 310 9.59 9.66 -1.91
CA GLY A 310 8.98 8.47 -2.51
C GLY A 310 9.86 7.22 -2.45
N SER A 311 11.14 7.36 -2.08
CA SER A 311 12.09 6.24 -2.06
C SER A 311 11.88 5.31 -0.86
N ALA A 312 12.54 4.15 -0.91
CA ALA A 312 12.50 3.13 0.14
C ALA A 312 11.08 2.65 0.51
N GLU A 313 10.20 2.46 -0.48
CA GLU A 313 8.88 1.87 -0.25
C GLU A 313 8.99 0.41 0.25
N GLU A 314 8.38 0.12 1.39
CA GLU A 314 8.24 -1.21 1.99
C GLU A 314 7.03 -1.25 2.94
N THR A 315 6.59 -2.45 3.34
CA THR A 315 5.70 -2.58 4.50
C THR A 315 6.39 -1.97 5.73
N LEU A 316 5.63 -1.55 6.75
CA LEU A 316 6.18 -0.88 7.93
C LEU A 316 7.32 -1.71 8.57
N ASN A 317 8.55 -1.21 8.52
CA ASN A 317 9.78 -1.92 8.93
C ASN A 317 9.98 -3.32 8.29
N HIS A 318 9.43 -3.59 7.09
CA HIS A 318 9.43 -4.92 6.47
C HIS A 318 8.58 -5.98 7.21
N ILE A 319 7.64 -5.59 8.09
CA ILE A 319 6.66 -6.55 8.65
C ILE A 319 5.70 -7.04 7.57
N GLY A 320 5.47 -8.35 7.45
CA GLY A 320 4.78 -8.92 6.29
C GLY A 320 3.61 -9.86 6.63
N ARG A 321 3.20 -10.63 5.63
CA ARG A 321 2.15 -11.65 5.73
C ARG A 321 2.43 -12.68 6.83
N HIS A 322 3.69 -13.06 7.02
CA HIS A 322 4.09 -14.07 8.00
C HIS A 322 3.84 -13.63 9.45
N GLU A 323 3.86 -12.32 9.71
CA GLU A 323 3.65 -11.70 11.01
C GLU A 323 2.23 -11.14 11.20
N LEU A 324 1.57 -10.69 10.12
CA LEU A 324 0.27 -9.98 10.21
C LEU A 324 -0.95 -10.82 9.80
N ALA A 325 -0.81 -11.73 8.83
CA ALA A 325 -1.95 -12.31 8.12
C ALA A 325 -2.54 -13.56 8.80
N GLY A 326 -3.82 -13.80 8.56
CA GLY A 326 -4.53 -14.98 9.03
C GLY A 326 -4.28 -16.26 8.21
N TYR A 327 -3.89 -16.13 6.94
CA TYR A 327 -3.86 -17.24 5.98
C TYR A 327 -2.89 -17.01 4.80
N GLY A 328 -2.22 -18.08 4.35
CA GLY A 328 -1.50 -18.13 3.07
C GLY A 328 -1.18 -19.57 2.66
N ALA A 329 -1.44 -19.94 1.40
CA ALA A 329 -1.14 -21.26 0.86
C ALA A 329 0.31 -21.42 0.39
N GLN A 330 0.82 -22.66 0.43
CA GLN A 330 2.00 -23.07 -0.31
C GLN A 330 1.81 -22.85 -1.81
N SER A 331 2.85 -22.44 -2.53
CA SER A 331 2.76 -22.19 -3.98
C SER A 331 2.77 -23.46 -4.82
N PHE A 332 3.51 -24.49 -4.42
CA PHE A 332 3.58 -25.79 -5.10
C PHE A 332 2.96 -26.90 -4.25
N LEU A 333 2.07 -27.69 -4.85
CA LEU A 333 1.39 -28.80 -4.19
C LEU A 333 2.24 -30.07 -4.10
N ASP A 334 3.32 -30.17 -4.90
CA ASP A 334 4.20 -31.34 -4.96
C ASP A 334 5.42 -31.25 -4.03
N ASP A 335 5.67 -30.11 -3.38
CA ASP A 335 6.76 -29.95 -2.40
C ASP A 335 6.27 -30.00 -0.95
N LYS A 336 6.58 -31.10 -0.27
CA LYS A 336 6.27 -31.34 1.14
C LYS A 336 7.05 -30.44 2.12
N ASN A 337 8.03 -29.67 1.65
CA ASN A 337 8.73 -28.69 2.48
C ASN A 337 8.00 -27.35 2.60
N LEU A 338 7.07 -27.05 1.69
CA LEU A 338 6.22 -25.86 1.76
C LEU A 338 5.02 -26.11 2.69
N VAL A 339 4.48 -25.05 3.28
CA VAL A 339 3.43 -25.16 4.31
C VAL A 339 2.21 -24.29 4.02
N TYR A 340 1.04 -24.84 4.33
CA TYR A 340 -0.24 -24.12 4.39
C TYR A 340 -0.35 -23.37 5.72
N GLY A 341 -0.72 -22.09 5.65
CA GLY A 341 -0.89 -21.20 6.81
C GLY A 341 0.44 -20.73 7.40
N PHE A 342 0.38 -19.62 8.13
CA PHE A 342 1.55 -19.05 8.81
C PHE A 342 1.78 -19.70 10.18
N SER A 343 3.03 -19.66 10.65
CA SER A 343 3.41 -20.38 11.87
C SER A 343 2.90 -19.68 13.13
N ALA A 344 1.99 -20.33 13.85
CA ALA A 344 1.38 -19.81 15.09
C ALA A 344 2.38 -19.46 16.21
N THR A 345 3.66 -19.83 16.10
CA THR A 345 4.72 -19.48 17.05
C THR A 345 5.40 -18.13 16.77
N LEU A 346 5.09 -17.44 15.66
CA LEU A 346 5.70 -16.15 15.33
C LEU A 346 4.92 -14.94 15.86
N THR A 347 3.60 -15.05 16.04
CA THR A 347 2.72 -13.91 16.29
C THR A 347 2.12 -13.92 17.70
N LYS A 348 2.31 -12.84 18.47
CA LYS A 348 1.65 -12.68 19.79
C LYS A 348 0.15 -12.34 19.64
N ALA A 349 -0.20 -11.68 18.54
CA ALA A 349 -1.55 -11.55 17.98
C ALA A 349 -1.41 -11.18 16.49
N ARG A 350 -2.49 -11.32 15.71
CA ARG A 350 -2.55 -11.03 14.27
C ARG A 350 -3.59 -9.96 13.95
N LEU A 351 -3.64 -9.45 12.72
CA LEU A 351 -4.79 -8.66 12.27
C LEU A 351 -5.98 -9.62 12.04
N LEU A 352 -7.13 -9.38 12.66
CA LEU A 352 -8.26 -10.32 12.58
C LEU A 352 -8.98 -10.31 11.23
N ASN A 353 -8.92 -9.16 10.53
CA ASN A 353 -9.48 -8.98 9.19
C ASN A 353 -8.39 -8.71 8.12
N ASP A 354 -7.13 -9.11 8.38
CA ASP A 354 -5.97 -8.78 7.53
C ASP A 354 -5.84 -7.28 7.18
N ALA A 355 -6.32 -6.40 8.07
CA ALA A 355 -6.42 -4.95 7.85
C ALA A 355 -5.93 -4.13 9.05
N MET A 356 -5.20 -3.04 8.77
CA MET A 356 -4.91 -1.95 9.69
C MET A 356 -5.16 -0.61 8.99
N LEU A 357 -6.36 -0.08 9.18
CA LEU A 357 -6.86 1.14 8.55
C LEU A 357 -6.64 2.36 9.45
N GLN A 358 -6.68 3.56 8.85
CA GLN A 358 -6.76 4.85 9.56
C GLN A 358 -5.62 5.07 10.58
N ILE A 359 -4.39 4.74 10.18
CA ILE A 359 -3.22 4.67 11.07
C ILE A 359 -2.93 6.05 11.73
N ARG A 360 -2.59 6.02 13.02
CA ARG A 360 -2.15 7.19 13.80
C ARG A 360 -1.03 6.80 14.77
N GLU A 361 0.07 7.56 14.77
CA GLU A 361 1.14 7.41 15.76
C GLU A 361 0.69 7.94 17.13
N ASP A 362 1.10 7.28 18.21
CA ASP A 362 0.95 7.73 19.59
C ASP A 362 1.93 8.89 19.89
N PRO A 363 1.45 10.14 20.11
CA PRO A 363 2.31 11.28 20.38
C PRO A 363 3.02 11.21 21.74
N THR A 364 2.69 10.23 22.59
CA THR A 364 3.36 9.95 23.87
C THR A 364 4.38 8.82 23.76
N GLN A 365 4.28 7.98 22.72
CA GLN A 365 5.15 6.82 22.47
C GLN A 365 5.51 6.74 20.97
N PRO A 366 6.44 7.59 20.49
CA PRO A 366 6.96 7.58 19.13
C PRO A 366 7.25 6.17 18.60
N GLY A 367 6.75 5.86 17.41
CA GLY A 367 6.84 4.53 16.79
C GLY A 367 5.82 3.50 17.28
N THR A 368 4.88 3.86 18.17
CA THR A 368 3.68 3.07 18.43
C THR A 368 2.53 3.60 17.57
N PHE A 369 1.87 2.72 16.82
CA PHE A 369 0.80 3.07 15.88
C PHE A 369 -0.52 2.43 16.28
N PHE A 370 -1.56 3.22 16.42
CA PHE A 370 -2.95 2.78 16.51
C PHE A 370 -3.57 2.68 15.12
N GLY A 371 -4.55 1.79 14.95
CA GLY A 371 -5.33 1.65 13.73
C GLY A 371 -6.55 0.76 13.94
N THR A 372 -7.35 0.61 12.90
CA THR A 372 -8.60 -0.17 12.93
C THR A 372 -8.47 -1.44 12.08
N SER A 373 -8.70 -2.60 12.71
CA SER A 373 -8.93 -3.88 12.02
C SER A 373 -10.44 -4.03 11.80
N ALA A 374 -10.91 -3.72 10.59
CA ALA A 374 -12.32 -3.80 10.18
C ALA A 374 -12.50 -4.78 9.01
N PRO A 375 -13.69 -5.36 8.83
CA PRO A 375 -14.07 -6.02 7.58
C PRO A 375 -14.07 -5.03 6.42
N GLU A 376 -13.88 -5.55 5.22
CA GLU A 376 -13.86 -4.77 3.98
C GLU A 376 -15.19 -4.04 3.68
N PHE A 377 -16.31 -4.68 4.01
CA PHE A 377 -17.67 -4.24 3.65
C PHE A 377 -18.63 -4.25 4.84
N GLY A 378 -19.72 -3.49 4.71
CA GLY A 378 -20.87 -3.46 5.62
C GLY A 378 -20.60 -2.80 6.97
N THR A 379 -19.43 -2.21 7.18
CA THR A 379 -19.02 -1.63 8.47
C THR A 379 -18.51 -0.20 8.39
N HIS A 380 -18.42 0.37 7.19
CA HIS A 380 -17.85 1.69 6.95
C HIS A 380 -16.47 1.79 7.57
N ALA A 381 -15.59 0.84 7.21
CA ALA A 381 -14.22 0.73 7.72
C ALA A 381 -14.11 0.79 9.26
N ALA A 382 -15.10 0.25 9.99
CA ALA A 382 -15.15 0.22 11.45
C ALA A 382 -15.10 -1.21 12.01
N GLY A 383 -14.41 -1.38 13.12
CA GLY A 383 -14.17 -2.69 13.71
C GLY A 383 -13.42 -2.57 15.04
N GLN A 384 -12.38 -3.37 15.20
CA GLN A 384 -11.56 -3.41 16.41
C GLN A 384 -10.44 -2.38 16.32
N ILE A 385 -10.22 -1.60 17.39
CA ILE A 385 -8.99 -0.81 17.51
C ILE A 385 -7.87 -1.75 17.97
N ILE A 386 -6.75 -1.66 17.26
CA ILE A 386 -5.50 -2.32 17.60
C ILE A 386 -4.38 -1.28 17.71
N LYS A 387 -3.26 -1.67 18.30
CA LYS A 387 -2.00 -0.94 18.19
C LYS A 387 -0.84 -1.89 17.91
N MET A 388 0.22 -1.39 17.29
CA MET A 388 1.46 -2.12 17.07
C MET A 388 2.67 -1.20 17.27
N ASN A 389 3.81 -1.76 17.63
CA ASN A 389 5.09 -1.05 17.56
C ASN A 389 5.66 -1.14 16.13
N GLY A 390 6.43 -0.12 15.75
CA GLY A 390 7.04 0.04 14.44
C GLY A 390 7.99 1.24 14.38
N ALA A 391 8.72 1.52 15.47
CA ALA A 391 9.81 2.50 15.47
C ALA A 391 10.91 2.05 14.47
N PRO A 392 11.70 2.93 13.84
CA PRO A 392 12.70 2.54 12.82
C PRO A 392 13.74 1.50 13.27
N THR A 393 13.91 1.29 14.59
CA THR A 393 14.80 0.27 15.18
C THR A 393 14.10 -1.05 15.50
N ASP A 394 12.77 -1.13 15.37
CA ASP A 394 12.00 -2.33 15.69
C ASP A 394 12.13 -3.38 14.58
N ASN A 395 12.50 -4.58 14.98
CA ASN A 395 12.66 -5.72 14.10
C ASN A 395 11.32 -6.47 13.92
N PRO A 396 10.92 -6.91 12.71
CA PRO A 396 9.62 -7.57 12.50
C PRO A 396 9.36 -8.78 13.39
N ASP A 397 10.36 -9.63 13.68
CA ASP A 397 10.24 -10.77 14.62
C ASP A 397 9.89 -10.35 16.06
N SER A 398 10.04 -9.06 16.39
CA SER A 398 9.74 -8.48 17.71
C SER A 398 8.53 -7.54 17.70
N MET A 399 8.06 -7.12 16.53
CA MET A 399 6.85 -6.32 16.37
C MET A 399 5.62 -7.17 16.70
N GLY A 400 4.56 -6.55 17.21
CA GLY A 400 3.36 -7.28 17.58
C GLY A 400 2.10 -6.44 17.62
N VAL A 401 1.00 -7.03 17.18
CA VAL A 401 -0.34 -6.48 17.36
C VAL A 401 -0.76 -6.60 18.83
N THR A 402 -1.32 -5.54 19.38
CA THR A 402 -2.00 -5.50 20.68
C THR A 402 -3.45 -5.09 20.45
N TYR A 403 -4.39 -5.91 20.90
CA TYR A 403 -5.81 -5.58 20.86
C TYR A 403 -6.14 -4.50 21.90
N VAL A 404 -6.74 -3.38 21.46
CA VAL A 404 -7.09 -2.24 22.33
C VAL A 404 -8.56 -2.34 22.73
N THR A 405 -9.46 -2.59 21.77
CA THR A 405 -10.85 -2.98 22.04
C THR A 405 -11.02 -4.50 21.99
N ALA A 406 -12.14 -5.01 22.53
CA ALA A 406 -12.41 -6.45 22.57
C ALA A 406 -12.44 -7.08 21.16
N THR A 407 -11.95 -8.31 21.00
CA THR A 407 -11.96 -9.04 19.72
C THR A 407 -13.35 -9.24 19.14
N ALA A 408 -14.37 -9.30 20.00
CA ALA A 408 -15.78 -9.30 19.61
C ALA A 408 -16.17 -8.08 18.74
N THR A 409 -15.43 -6.97 18.80
CA THR A 409 -15.68 -5.74 18.01
C THR A 409 -15.02 -5.76 16.63
N ALA A 410 -14.32 -6.84 16.25
CA ALA A 410 -13.61 -6.94 14.98
C ALA A 410 -14.53 -7.18 13.77
N SER A 411 -15.74 -7.67 13.98
CA SER A 411 -16.70 -7.99 12.91
C SER A 411 -18.12 -7.75 13.42
N PRO A 412 -19.09 -7.40 12.54
CA PRO A 412 -20.46 -7.20 12.95
C PRO A 412 -21.13 -8.51 13.39
N SER A 413 -22.16 -8.39 14.22
CA SER A 413 -23.09 -9.47 14.55
C SER A 413 -24.10 -9.72 13.42
N ASP A 414 -24.59 -10.95 13.32
CA ASP A 414 -25.60 -11.34 12.33
C ASP A 414 -26.94 -10.62 12.53
N ASP A 415 -27.65 -10.38 11.42
CA ASP A 415 -28.98 -9.75 11.46
C ASP A 415 -30.00 -10.67 12.17
N GLY A 416 -30.45 -10.25 13.36
CA GLY A 416 -31.34 -11.03 14.22
C GLY A 416 -30.62 -11.97 15.21
N GLY A 417 -29.29 -12.05 15.14
CA GLY A 417 -28.48 -12.73 16.15
C GLY A 417 -28.31 -11.90 17.43
N ALA A 418 -27.96 -12.57 18.53
CA ALA A 418 -27.48 -11.89 19.73
C ALA A 418 -26.01 -11.49 19.54
N ALA A 419 -25.65 -10.25 19.87
CA ALA A 419 -24.26 -9.82 19.81
C ALA A 419 -23.38 -10.63 20.77
N ALA A 420 -22.14 -10.92 20.35
CA ALA A 420 -21.20 -11.69 21.16
C ALA A 420 -20.89 -10.99 22.51
N PRO A 421 -20.64 -11.73 23.61
CA PRO A 421 -20.28 -11.13 24.89
C PRO A 421 -19.09 -10.18 24.77
N GLY A 422 -19.25 -8.94 25.23
CA GLY A 422 -18.22 -7.90 25.13
C GLY A 422 -18.20 -7.12 23.80
N HIS A 423 -19.06 -7.44 22.83
CA HIS A 423 -19.28 -6.59 21.66
C HIS A 423 -19.90 -5.26 22.12
N THR A 424 -19.15 -4.17 22.01
CA THR A 424 -19.53 -2.83 22.50
C THR A 424 -19.87 -1.85 21.38
N GLY A 425 -20.00 -2.37 20.16
CA GLY A 425 -20.18 -1.60 18.93
C GLY A 425 -18.94 -1.68 18.06
N LEU A 426 -18.88 -0.87 17.02
CA LEU A 426 -17.77 -0.81 16.06
C LEU A 426 -17.05 0.53 16.15
N TYR A 427 -15.73 0.51 15.98
CA TYR A 427 -14.84 1.64 16.19
C TYR A 427 -14.04 1.96 14.92
N ARG A 428 -13.85 3.25 14.61
CA ARG A 428 -12.94 3.72 13.56
C ARG A 428 -12.14 4.94 14.01
N GLU A 429 -11.08 5.25 13.29
CA GLU A 429 -10.28 6.47 13.41
C GLU A 429 -9.80 6.74 14.86
N PRO A 430 -9.01 5.82 15.45
CA PRO A 430 -8.44 6.00 16.77
C PRO A 430 -7.44 7.16 16.76
N VAL A 431 -7.59 8.11 17.68
CA VAL A 431 -6.66 9.24 17.86
C VAL A 431 -6.12 9.20 19.29
N PRO A 432 -4.89 8.71 19.50
CA PRO A 432 -4.18 8.91 20.76
C PRO A 432 -3.85 10.42 20.89
N LEU A 433 -4.36 11.05 21.93
CA LEU A 433 -4.14 12.47 22.21
C LEU A 433 -2.83 12.69 22.98
N SER A 434 -2.29 13.89 22.88
CA SER A 434 -1.08 14.29 23.61
C SER A 434 -1.18 14.24 25.14
N SER A 435 -2.38 14.12 25.71
CA SER A 435 -2.63 13.85 27.13
C SER A 435 -2.46 12.37 27.54
N GLY A 436 -2.27 11.45 26.58
CA GLY A 436 -2.36 10.00 26.79
C GLY A 436 -3.80 9.48 26.85
N GLN A 437 -4.81 10.33 26.65
CA GLN A 437 -6.19 9.89 26.42
C GLN A 437 -6.34 9.32 25.00
N LEU A 438 -7.23 8.36 24.82
CA LEU A 438 -7.59 7.82 23.50
C LEU A 438 -9.02 8.23 23.17
N ILE A 439 -9.23 8.82 21.99
CA ILE A 439 -10.56 9.04 21.42
C ILE A 439 -10.71 8.20 20.15
N ALA A 440 -11.95 7.91 19.77
CA ALA A 440 -12.26 7.28 18.49
C ALA A 440 -13.64 7.70 18.00
N VAL A 441 -13.90 7.45 16.73
CA VAL A 441 -15.25 7.42 16.18
C VAL A 441 -15.87 6.06 16.51
N HIS A 442 -17.10 6.06 17.00
CA HIS A 442 -17.78 4.84 17.46
C HIS A 442 -19.25 4.84 17.10
N THR A 443 -19.79 3.65 16.81
CA THR A 443 -21.23 3.40 16.80
C THR A 443 -21.56 2.26 17.75
N ALA A 444 -22.64 2.41 18.52
CA ALA A 444 -23.11 1.39 19.47
C ALA A 444 -23.90 0.24 18.77
N GLU A 445 -24.24 0.39 17.48
CA GLU A 445 -24.76 -0.71 16.68
C GLU A 445 -23.71 -1.82 16.57
N THR A 446 -24.17 -3.07 16.59
CA THR A 446 -23.32 -4.25 16.52
C THR A 446 -23.41 -5.00 15.21
N ARG A 447 -24.52 -4.85 14.47
CA ARG A 447 -24.75 -5.48 13.17
C ARG A 447 -24.07 -4.69 12.05
N ALA A 448 -24.05 -5.25 10.84
CA ALA A 448 -23.68 -4.49 9.64
C ALA A 448 -24.66 -3.31 9.40
N ASP A 449 -24.20 -2.25 8.74
CA ASP A 449 -25.09 -1.14 8.38
C ASP A 449 -26.08 -1.56 7.29
N LYS A 450 -27.20 -0.84 7.20
CA LYS A 450 -28.27 -1.07 6.24
C LYS A 450 -29.07 0.22 6.05
N ASN A 451 -29.53 0.49 4.82
CA ASN A 451 -30.52 1.53 4.64
C ASN A 451 -31.83 1.14 5.35
N THR A 452 -32.20 1.91 6.37
CA THR A 452 -33.45 1.76 7.15
C THR A 452 -34.59 2.63 6.61
N GLY A 453 -34.30 3.50 5.64
CA GLY A 453 -35.27 4.28 4.88
C GLY A 453 -35.30 3.85 3.41
N ASP A 454 -35.35 4.82 2.50
CA ASP A 454 -35.33 4.60 1.04
C ASP A 454 -34.28 5.48 0.34
N THR A 455 -34.34 5.62 -0.98
CA THR A 455 -33.39 6.46 -1.76
C THR A 455 -33.66 7.96 -1.61
N ALA A 456 -34.91 8.37 -1.37
CA ALA A 456 -35.29 9.76 -1.19
C ALA A 456 -35.15 10.23 0.26
N ALA A 457 -35.26 9.32 1.23
CA ALA A 457 -35.03 9.56 2.65
C ALA A 457 -34.19 8.42 3.26
N PRO A 458 -32.87 8.38 2.98
CA PRO A 458 -32.00 7.33 3.48
C PRO A 458 -31.80 7.44 4.99
N GLY A 459 -31.78 6.29 5.66
CA GLY A 459 -31.48 6.15 7.08
C GLY A 459 -30.38 5.11 7.27
N SER A 460 -29.40 5.39 8.12
CA SER A 460 -28.38 4.41 8.52
C SER A 460 -28.74 3.82 9.89
N ARG A 461 -28.34 2.57 10.15
CA ARG A 461 -28.34 2.00 11.51
C ARG A 461 -27.26 2.66 12.36
N TYR A 462 -26.17 3.11 11.73
CA TYR A 462 -25.01 3.62 12.42
C TYR A 462 -25.21 5.09 12.79
N ALA A 463 -24.99 5.38 14.06
CA ALA A 463 -24.73 6.73 14.55
C ALA A 463 -23.24 6.81 14.93
N PHE A 464 -22.39 7.26 14.01
CA PHE A 464 -20.98 7.52 14.30
C PHE A 464 -20.83 8.79 15.14
N ARG A 465 -20.30 8.65 16.35
CA ARG A 465 -20.09 9.69 17.35
C ARG A 465 -18.62 9.78 17.72
N LEU A 466 -18.12 10.99 18.04
CA LEU A 466 -16.82 11.16 18.66
C LEU A 466 -16.86 10.80 20.15
N MET A 467 -16.14 9.75 20.55
CA MET A 467 -16.18 9.18 21.90
C MET A 467 -14.79 9.15 22.56
N LEU A 468 -14.74 9.49 23.85
CA LEU A 468 -13.61 9.16 24.72
C LEU A 468 -13.62 7.65 24.98
N LEU A 469 -12.46 7.01 24.85
CA LEU A 469 -12.29 5.61 25.20
C LEU A 469 -11.70 5.48 26.61
N GLN A 470 -12.22 4.52 27.39
CA GLN A 470 -11.73 4.20 28.72
C GLN A 470 -11.45 2.70 28.81
N ALA A 471 -10.31 2.34 29.38
CA ALA A 471 -9.98 0.97 29.72
C ALA A 471 -10.83 0.48 30.90
N ASP A 472 -11.33 -0.74 30.81
CA ASP A 472 -11.87 -1.45 31.98
C ASP A 472 -10.75 -2.02 32.87
N THR A 473 -11.13 -2.73 33.94
CA THR A 473 -10.19 -3.33 34.89
C THR A 473 -9.29 -4.42 34.28
N GLY A 474 -9.62 -4.93 33.09
CA GLY A 474 -8.79 -5.85 32.31
C GLY A 474 -7.89 -5.16 31.28
N GLY A 475 -7.93 -3.83 31.20
CA GLY A 475 -7.18 -3.04 30.21
C GLY A 475 -7.85 -2.94 28.84
N VAL A 476 -9.06 -3.45 28.66
CA VAL A 476 -9.78 -3.41 27.38
C VAL A 476 -10.54 -2.09 27.27
N PHE A 477 -10.27 -1.32 26.22
CA PHE A 477 -10.90 -0.03 25.97
C PHE A 477 -12.32 -0.19 25.41
N LYS A 478 -13.20 0.70 25.86
CA LYS A 478 -14.61 0.82 25.45
C LYS A 478 -14.98 2.29 25.29
N ALA A 479 -15.95 2.58 24.42
CA ALA A 479 -16.53 3.92 24.32
C ALA A 479 -17.20 4.31 25.65
N SER A 480 -16.97 5.55 26.11
CA SER A 480 -17.47 6.06 27.39
C SER A 480 -18.27 7.36 27.21
N THR A 481 -17.60 8.50 27.17
CA THR A 481 -18.23 9.83 27.11
C THR A 481 -18.17 10.41 25.71
N ALA A 482 -19.30 10.87 25.18
CA ALA A 482 -19.35 11.60 23.92
C ALA A 482 -18.66 12.97 24.07
N LEU A 483 -17.84 13.36 23.10
CA LEU A 483 -17.15 14.65 23.09
C LEU A 483 -18.09 15.80 22.67
N THR A 484 -19.20 15.49 22.01
CA THR A 484 -20.16 16.43 21.43
C THR A 484 -21.59 16.02 21.81
N PRO A 485 -22.56 16.96 21.87
CA PRO A 485 -23.94 16.67 22.29
C PRO A 485 -24.80 15.98 21.22
N GLY A 486 -24.29 15.85 19.98
CA GLY A 486 -25.08 15.58 18.79
C GLY A 486 -25.05 16.78 17.86
N ILE A 487 -24.66 16.57 16.60
CA ILE A 487 -24.70 17.59 15.55
C ILE A 487 -25.71 17.12 14.51
N SER A 488 -26.78 17.90 14.32
CA SER A 488 -27.85 17.58 13.36
C SER A 488 -27.96 18.66 12.31
N LYS A 489 -28.40 18.28 11.10
CA LYS A 489 -28.63 19.21 10.00
C LYS A 489 -29.85 18.78 9.18
N SER A 490 -30.56 19.75 8.65
CA SER A 490 -31.65 19.56 7.69
C SER A 490 -31.16 20.02 6.31
N ILE A 491 -31.17 19.11 5.34
CA ILE A 491 -30.64 19.31 3.99
C ILE A 491 -31.47 18.53 2.97
N SER A 492 -31.39 18.95 1.70
CA SER A 492 -31.84 18.14 0.56
C SER A 492 -30.96 18.38 -0.66
N PHE A 493 -30.86 17.41 -1.56
CA PHE A 493 -30.11 17.54 -2.82
C PHE A 493 -30.70 16.64 -3.91
N TRP A 494 -30.44 17.01 -5.17
CA TRP A 494 -30.74 16.15 -6.30
C TRP A 494 -29.61 15.13 -6.49
N ASP A 495 -29.95 13.84 -6.45
CA ASP A 495 -29.08 12.74 -6.90
C ASP A 495 -29.69 12.06 -8.12
N PRO A 496 -29.23 12.46 -9.32
CA PRO A 496 -29.77 13.62 -10.04
C PRO A 496 -31.29 13.55 -10.30
N ASP A 497 -31.86 12.35 -10.28
CA ASP A 497 -33.25 12.03 -10.60
C ASP A 497 -34.15 12.00 -9.35
N THR A 498 -33.56 11.81 -8.17
CA THR A 498 -34.24 11.74 -6.88
C THR A 498 -33.91 12.97 -6.04
N LEU A 499 -34.91 13.58 -5.39
CA LEU A 499 -34.67 14.59 -4.36
C LEU A 499 -34.42 13.87 -3.03
N VAL A 500 -33.15 13.69 -2.69
CA VAL A 500 -32.73 13.17 -1.40
C VAL A 500 -33.00 14.24 -0.34
N SER A 501 -33.66 13.89 0.75
CA SER A 501 -33.98 14.76 1.88
C SER A 501 -33.56 14.10 3.19
N TYR A 502 -32.82 14.84 4.01
CA TYR A 502 -32.29 14.33 5.27
C TYR A 502 -32.43 15.37 6.38
N ASN A 503 -32.96 14.95 7.53
CA ASN A 503 -33.08 15.78 8.72
C ASN A 503 -32.77 14.92 9.96
N GLY A 504 -31.55 15.00 10.46
CA GLY A 504 -31.08 14.09 11.50
C GLY A 504 -29.63 14.33 11.93
N PRO A 505 -29.11 13.46 12.82
CA PRO A 505 -27.75 13.54 13.32
C PRO A 505 -26.72 13.12 12.27
N LEU A 506 -25.78 14.02 11.98
CA LEU A 506 -24.64 13.75 11.12
C LEU A 506 -23.66 12.77 11.80
N TRP A 507 -22.95 12.00 10.98
CA TRP A 507 -21.79 11.24 11.43
C TRP A 507 -20.63 12.18 11.75
N GLU A 508 -19.94 11.94 12.86
CA GLU A 508 -18.74 12.67 13.27
C GLU A 508 -17.50 11.84 12.94
N LEU A 509 -16.64 12.35 12.05
CA LEU A 509 -15.59 11.61 11.35
C LEU A 509 -14.26 12.39 11.26
N ASN A 510 -13.20 11.69 10.87
CA ASN A 510 -11.84 12.18 10.65
C ASN A 510 -11.29 13.13 11.76
N PRO A 511 -11.34 12.77 13.05
CA PRO A 511 -10.76 13.59 14.11
C PRO A 511 -9.23 13.74 14.01
N VAL A 512 -8.73 14.93 14.38
CA VAL A 512 -7.31 15.26 14.56
C VAL A 512 -7.12 16.25 15.72
N GLU A 513 -6.07 16.04 16.52
CA GLU A 513 -5.66 16.98 17.58
C GLU A 513 -4.94 18.18 16.97
N LEU A 514 -5.46 19.40 17.17
CA LEU A 514 -4.88 20.66 16.69
C LEU A 514 -3.76 21.12 17.64
N LYS A 515 -2.69 20.33 17.68
CA LYS A 515 -1.52 20.53 18.54
C LYS A 515 -0.30 20.96 17.71
N PRO A 516 0.46 21.99 18.13
CA PRO A 516 1.81 22.23 17.61
C PRO A 516 2.75 21.04 17.88
N ARG A 517 3.39 20.52 16.83
CA ARG A 517 4.26 19.35 16.88
C ARG A 517 5.66 19.71 16.39
N VAL A 518 6.67 19.00 16.89
CA VAL A 518 8.02 19.09 16.35
C VAL A 518 7.98 18.59 14.90
N ARG A 519 8.44 19.44 13.98
CA ARG A 519 8.62 19.08 12.57
C ARG A 519 9.75 18.04 12.48
N PRO A 520 9.51 16.81 12.01
CA PRO A 520 10.54 15.81 11.85
C PRO A 520 11.48 16.18 10.69
N ALA A 521 12.66 15.59 10.65
CA ALA A 521 13.56 15.73 9.50
C ALA A 521 12.90 15.13 8.25
N LYS A 522 13.08 15.76 7.09
CA LYS A 522 12.62 15.18 5.82
C LYS A 522 13.44 13.92 5.53
N THR A 523 12.78 12.77 5.47
CA THR A 523 13.41 11.53 5.00
C THR A 523 13.55 11.55 3.49
N VAL A 524 14.69 11.06 3.00
CA VAL A 524 15.07 11.00 1.58
C VAL A 524 15.90 9.74 1.33
N HIS A 525 16.05 9.34 0.08
CA HIS A 525 16.87 8.20 -0.33
C HIS A 525 18.25 8.18 0.35
N THR A 526 18.59 7.05 0.96
CA THR A 526 19.75 6.94 1.86
C THR A 526 21.08 6.81 1.10
N ALA A 527 22.18 6.93 1.85
CA ALA A 527 23.50 6.56 1.34
C ALA A 527 23.59 5.06 1.05
N LEU A 528 24.40 4.66 0.07
CA LEU A 528 24.65 3.25 -0.20
C LEU A 528 25.28 2.58 1.02
N GLN A 529 24.84 1.35 1.33
CA GLN A 529 25.51 0.52 2.32
C GLN A 529 26.88 0.06 1.82
N VAL A 530 27.73 -0.42 2.73
CA VAL A 530 29.14 -0.76 2.46
C VAL A 530 29.33 -1.70 1.25
N PRO A 531 28.57 -2.80 1.07
CA PRO A 531 28.79 -3.71 -0.05
C PRO A 531 28.59 -3.04 -1.42
N GLU A 532 27.54 -2.23 -1.57
CA GLU A 532 27.29 -1.51 -2.82
C GLU A 532 28.28 -0.35 -3.03
N ALA A 533 28.56 0.42 -1.97
CA ALA A 533 29.54 1.52 -2.02
C ALA A 533 30.94 1.01 -2.43
N GLN A 534 31.33 -0.17 -1.97
CA GLN A 534 32.56 -0.84 -2.39
C GLN A 534 32.55 -1.16 -3.90
N VAL A 535 31.46 -1.72 -4.43
CA VAL A 535 31.35 -2.03 -5.88
C VAL A 535 31.45 -0.77 -6.73
N PHE A 536 30.81 0.34 -6.35
CA PHE A 536 30.95 1.63 -7.04
C PHE A 536 32.41 2.12 -7.06
N ALA A 537 33.10 2.05 -5.92
CA ALA A 537 34.50 2.47 -5.79
C ALA A 537 35.46 1.59 -6.62
N GLU A 538 35.30 0.27 -6.56
CA GLU A 538 36.12 -0.68 -7.34
C GLU A 538 35.90 -0.54 -8.85
N GLU A 539 34.68 -0.20 -9.28
CA GLU A 539 34.37 0.07 -10.68
C GLU A 539 34.72 1.50 -11.13
N GLY A 540 35.18 2.37 -10.23
CA GLY A 540 35.51 3.76 -10.54
C GLY A 540 34.31 4.58 -11.02
N VAL A 541 33.10 4.26 -10.55
CA VAL A 541 31.87 4.97 -10.90
C VAL A 541 31.51 5.95 -9.80
N ASP A 542 31.34 7.23 -10.15
CA ASP A 542 30.79 8.21 -9.23
C ASP A 542 29.30 7.96 -8.98
N VAL A 543 28.94 7.81 -7.70
CA VAL A 543 27.56 7.48 -7.29
C VAL A 543 26.59 8.59 -7.69
N GLN A 544 27.00 9.86 -7.60
CA GLN A 544 26.12 10.99 -7.89
C GLN A 544 25.86 11.12 -9.39
N GLN A 545 26.91 11.00 -10.23
CA GLN A 545 26.81 10.95 -11.68
C GLN A 545 25.86 9.82 -12.14
N PHE A 546 25.96 8.64 -11.54
CA PHE A 546 25.08 7.51 -11.85
C PHE A 546 23.62 7.78 -11.42
N ARG A 547 23.40 8.33 -10.22
CA ARG A 547 22.06 8.73 -9.73
C ARG A 547 21.43 9.82 -10.59
N ASP A 548 22.19 10.78 -11.07
CA ASP A 548 21.67 11.85 -11.93
C ASP A 548 21.42 11.37 -13.38
N TRP A 549 22.23 10.42 -13.87
CA TRP A 549 21.92 9.69 -15.09
C TRP A 549 20.61 8.89 -14.98
N LEU A 550 20.39 8.18 -13.87
CA LEU A 550 19.13 7.49 -13.58
C LEU A 550 17.93 8.46 -13.56
N LYS A 551 18.04 9.60 -12.86
CA LYS A 551 17.00 10.65 -12.82
C LYS A 551 16.64 11.18 -14.21
N SER A 552 17.65 11.55 -15.02
CA SER A 552 17.43 12.07 -16.37
C SER A 552 16.79 11.06 -17.34
N ASN A 553 16.84 9.77 -17.01
CA ASN A 553 16.19 8.71 -17.78
C ASN A 553 14.86 8.23 -17.18
N ASP A 554 14.44 8.72 -16.01
CA ASP A 554 13.26 8.23 -15.25
C ASP A 554 13.41 6.76 -14.81
N LEU A 555 14.62 6.41 -14.33
CA LEU A 555 15.02 5.05 -13.95
C LEU A 555 15.43 4.95 -12.49
N ALA A 556 15.39 3.72 -11.98
CA ALA A 556 16.02 3.29 -10.74
C ALA A 556 16.82 2.00 -10.97
N VAL A 557 17.56 1.56 -9.95
CA VAL A 557 18.18 0.23 -9.89
C VAL A 557 17.63 -0.55 -8.71
N ALA A 558 17.14 -1.76 -8.97
CA ALA A 558 16.89 -2.77 -7.95
C ALA A 558 18.15 -3.65 -7.81
N VAL A 559 18.61 -3.88 -6.58
CA VAL A 559 19.79 -4.72 -6.27
C VAL A 559 19.40 -5.77 -5.22
N SER A 560 19.90 -7.00 -5.38
CA SER A 560 19.94 -7.99 -4.30
C SER A 560 21.33 -8.60 -4.19
N ARG A 561 21.76 -8.93 -2.97
CA ARG A 561 23.09 -9.48 -2.68
C ARG A 561 23.11 -10.99 -2.76
N ASN A 562 22.08 -11.65 -2.24
CA ASN A 562 21.90 -13.10 -2.42
C ASN A 562 20.42 -13.49 -2.36
N VAL A 563 19.84 -13.73 -3.55
CA VAL A 563 18.43 -14.12 -3.70
C VAL A 563 18.12 -15.55 -3.26
N THR A 564 19.14 -16.40 -3.04
CA THR A 564 18.92 -17.77 -2.51
C THR A 564 18.60 -17.76 -1.02
N LEU A 565 19.03 -16.73 -0.28
CA LEU A 565 18.68 -16.57 1.13
C LEU A 565 17.28 -15.94 1.26
N ARG A 566 16.47 -16.46 2.18
CA ARG A 566 15.12 -15.98 2.52
C ARG A 566 14.95 -16.01 4.03
N ASP A 567 14.02 -15.25 4.59
CA ASP A 567 13.74 -15.34 6.03
C ASP A 567 13.31 -16.76 6.45
N LYS A 568 13.66 -17.18 7.68
CA LYS A 568 13.26 -18.47 8.29
C LYS A 568 11.75 -18.71 8.34
N ALA A 569 10.93 -17.66 8.31
CA ALA A 569 9.47 -17.72 8.39
C ALA A 569 8.85 -18.09 7.03
N ASP A 570 9.50 -17.70 5.94
CA ASP A 570 9.01 -17.84 4.57
C ASP A 570 9.06 -19.30 4.10
N LYS A 571 7.89 -19.93 4.14
CA LYS A 571 7.70 -21.37 3.87
C LYS A 571 6.54 -21.62 2.91
N GLN A 572 5.92 -20.57 2.39
CA GLN A 572 4.83 -20.63 1.42
C GLN A 572 5.40 -20.73 0.00
N GLN A 573 6.61 -20.25 -0.24
CA GLN A 573 7.29 -20.35 -1.54
C GLN A 573 8.63 -21.09 -1.42
N PRO A 574 9.22 -21.58 -2.53
CA PRO A 574 10.50 -22.28 -2.52
C PRO A 574 11.62 -21.54 -1.78
N TYR A 575 12.07 -22.12 -0.68
CA TYR A 575 13.18 -21.65 0.13
C TYR A 575 14.42 -22.54 0.06
N GLN A 576 14.36 -23.66 -0.66
CA GLN A 576 15.51 -24.54 -0.93
C GLN A 576 16.10 -24.19 -2.30
N LEU A 577 16.85 -23.08 -2.36
CA LEU A 577 17.27 -22.43 -3.60
C LEU A 577 18.75 -22.66 -3.93
N ARG A 578 19.08 -22.78 -5.21
CA ARG A 578 20.46 -22.95 -5.69
C ARG A 578 20.71 -22.22 -7.02
N VAL A 579 21.80 -21.47 -7.11
CA VAL A 579 22.37 -21.08 -8.40
C VAL A 579 23.25 -22.24 -8.87
N ARG A 580 22.99 -22.80 -10.06
CA ARG A 580 23.76 -23.96 -10.55
C ARG A 580 25.24 -23.59 -10.73
N GLY A 581 26.12 -24.27 -9.99
CA GLY A 581 27.55 -23.97 -9.96
C GLY A 581 27.95 -22.75 -9.11
N GLY A 582 27.00 -22.14 -8.41
CA GLY A 582 27.20 -20.99 -7.53
C GLY A 582 26.71 -21.27 -6.10
N VAL A 583 26.20 -20.24 -5.43
CA VAL A 583 25.67 -20.34 -4.06
C VAL A 583 24.41 -21.20 -3.96
N SER A 584 24.16 -21.74 -2.77
CA SER A 584 22.94 -22.47 -2.44
C SER A 584 22.53 -22.30 -0.99
N ALA A 585 21.22 -22.34 -0.74
CA ALA A 585 20.60 -22.29 0.57
C ALA A 585 19.59 -23.44 0.70
N VAL A 586 20.07 -24.61 1.16
CA VAL A 586 19.29 -25.85 1.24
C VAL A 586 19.33 -26.37 2.68
N PRO A 587 18.38 -25.98 3.55
CA PRO A 587 18.41 -26.32 4.97
C PRO A 587 17.86 -27.71 5.32
N LYS A 588 17.21 -28.40 4.38
CA LYS A 588 16.58 -29.72 4.58
C LYS A 588 16.83 -30.65 3.40
N THR A 589 16.37 -31.89 3.51
CA THR A 589 16.26 -32.83 2.40
C THR A 589 14.99 -32.59 1.57
N GLY A 590 14.92 -33.17 0.38
CA GLY A 590 13.76 -33.08 -0.52
C GLY A 590 14.03 -32.22 -1.75
N LYS A 591 12.98 -31.56 -2.26
CA LYS A 591 13.03 -30.78 -3.50
C LYS A 591 13.92 -29.55 -3.34
N VAL A 592 14.87 -29.39 -4.27
CA VAL A 592 15.73 -28.20 -4.40
C VAL A 592 15.40 -27.55 -5.73
N TYR A 593 15.24 -26.24 -5.73
CA TYR A 593 14.90 -25.45 -6.90
C TYR A 593 16.13 -24.70 -7.38
N ASP A 594 16.53 -24.96 -8.63
CA ASP A 594 17.52 -24.15 -9.31
C ASP A 594 16.92 -22.78 -9.67
N VAL A 595 17.72 -21.73 -9.54
CA VAL A 595 17.38 -20.36 -9.99
C VAL A 595 18.52 -19.82 -10.85
N SER A 596 18.16 -18.97 -11.81
CA SER A 596 19.06 -18.50 -12.87
C SER A 596 18.83 -17.06 -13.29
N HIS A 597 17.61 -16.54 -13.15
CA HIS A 597 17.23 -15.19 -13.55
C HIS A 597 16.25 -14.57 -12.56
N MET A 598 16.28 -13.23 -12.50
CA MET A 598 15.20 -12.42 -11.93
C MET A 598 14.45 -11.76 -13.07
N GLN A 599 13.19 -12.15 -13.28
CA GLN A 599 12.30 -11.61 -14.31
C GLN A 599 11.37 -10.57 -13.70
N PHE A 600 11.33 -9.38 -14.30
CA PHE A 600 10.53 -8.24 -13.85
C PHE A 600 9.23 -8.13 -14.65
N PHE A 601 8.22 -7.56 -14.00
CA PHE A 601 6.95 -7.17 -14.59
C PHE A 601 6.65 -5.73 -14.18
N GLN A 602 6.03 -4.99 -15.09
CA GLN A 602 5.53 -3.64 -14.86
C GLN A 602 4.00 -3.67 -14.86
N GLY A 603 3.40 -2.80 -14.05
CA GLY A 603 1.98 -2.53 -14.06
C GLY A 603 1.61 -1.72 -15.30
N ASP A 604 0.75 -2.30 -16.13
CA ASP A 604 0.24 -1.72 -17.37
C ASP A 604 -1.28 -1.59 -17.30
N GLN A 605 -1.77 -0.38 -17.56
CA GLN A 605 -3.19 -0.07 -17.48
C GLN A 605 -3.93 -0.50 -18.77
N VAL A 606 -4.19 -1.80 -18.89
CA VAL A 606 -4.64 -2.44 -20.16
C VAL A 606 -5.86 -3.39 -20.06
N ARG A 607 -6.37 -3.75 -18.88
CA ARG A 607 -7.60 -4.58 -18.80
C ARG A 607 -8.84 -3.70 -18.94
N GLY A 608 -9.67 -3.98 -19.94
CA GLY A 608 -10.97 -3.36 -20.18
C GLY A 608 -12.13 -4.34 -19.96
N ILE A 609 -13.34 -3.81 -19.87
CA ILE A 609 -14.59 -4.52 -19.54
C ILE A 609 -15.78 -3.87 -20.27
N GLY A 610 -16.94 -4.53 -20.30
CA GLY A 610 -18.13 -4.07 -21.01
C GLY A 610 -18.13 -4.38 -22.51
N GLY A 611 -17.20 -5.23 -22.95
CA GLY A 611 -17.06 -5.65 -24.35
C GLY A 611 -16.29 -4.67 -25.23
N THR A 612 -15.79 -5.16 -26.36
CA THR A 612 -14.88 -4.42 -27.25
C THR A 612 -15.58 -3.38 -28.13
N ALA A 613 -16.91 -3.38 -28.23
CA ALA A 613 -17.67 -2.43 -29.05
C ALA A 613 -17.79 -1.04 -28.39
N GLN A 614 -18.29 -1.01 -27.15
CA GLN A 614 -18.49 0.20 -26.35
C GLN A 614 -18.02 -0.08 -24.91
N PRO A 615 -16.69 -0.18 -24.68
CA PRO A 615 -16.14 -0.56 -23.38
C PRO A 615 -16.48 0.47 -22.30
N ARG A 616 -16.54 -0.01 -21.06
CA ARG A 616 -16.62 0.85 -19.87
C ARG A 616 -15.42 1.80 -19.83
N ALA A 617 -15.62 3.02 -19.32
CA ALA A 617 -14.54 3.96 -19.10
C ALA A 617 -13.56 3.44 -18.03
N GLY A 618 -12.29 3.82 -18.17
CA GLY A 618 -11.22 3.32 -17.32
C GLY A 618 -10.67 1.96 -17.75
N ARG A 619 -9.60 1.55 -17.08
CA ARG A 619 -8.94 0.25 -17.31
C ARG A 619 -8.25 -0.22 -16.02
N ARG A 620 -8.22 -1.53 -15.78
CA ARG A 620 -7.49 -2.20 -14.69
C ARG A 620 -6.01 -2.38 -15.07
N VAL A 621 -5.15 -2.31 -14.06
CA VAL A 621 -3.71 -2.57 -14.20
C VAL A 621 -3.45 -4.07 -14.20
N LEU A 622 -2.63 -4.56 -15.14
CA LEU A 622 -2.14 -5.94 -15.21
C LEU A 622 -0.62 -5.98 -15.12
N ALA A 623 -0.09 -7.09 -14.61
CA ALA A 623 1.34 -7.39 -14.67
C ALA A 623 1.75 -7.86 -16.08
N GLN A 624 2.42 -6.97 -16.82
CA GLN A 624 3.03 -7.27 -18.11
C GLN A 624 4.53 -7.42 -17.96
N LEU A 625 5.17 -8.23 -18.82
CA LEU A 625 6.64 -8.29 -18.87
C LEU A 625 7.18 -6.87 -19.07
N MET A 626 8.18 -6.48 -18.27
CA MET A 626 8.81 -5.16 -18.37
C MET A 626 9.38 -4.94 -19.77
N HIS A 627 8.91 -3.86 -20.40
CA HIS A 627 9.20 -3.53 -21.78
C HIS A 627 9.45 -2.02 -21.97
N ASP A 628 9.58 -1.25 -20.89
CA ASP A 628 10.04 0.14 -20.97
C ASP A 628 11.44 0.18 -21.64
N PRO A 629 11.58 0.84 -22.80
CA PRO A 629 12.82 0.80 -23.58
C PRO A 629 13.98 1.53 -22.90
N LYS A 630 13.72 2.43 -21.93
CA LYS A 630 14.78 3.07 -21.15
C LYS A 630 15.35 2.13 -20.09
N ALA A 631 14.51 1.27 -19.53
CA ALA A 631 14.83 0.25 -18.53
C ALA A 631 15.32 -1.08 -19.17
N ALA A 632 15.64 -1.09 -20.47
CA ALA A 632 16.19 -2.25 -21.14
C ALA A 632 17.49 -2.74 -20.47
N ASN A 633 17.48 -3.98 -19.99
CA ASN A 633 18.65 -4.69 -19.46
C ASN A 633 19.26 -5.59 -20.54
N ALA A 634 20.51 -6.02 -20.36
CA ALA A 634 21.17 -6.95 -21.28
C ALA A 634 20.43 -8.30 -21.33
N PHE A 635 20.09 -8.78 -22.53
CA PHE A 635 19.39 -10.06 -22.68
C PHE A 635 20.30 -11.25 -22.40
N THR A 636 19.84 -12.15 -21.52
CA THR A 636 20.56 -13.37 -21.09
C THR A 636 19.78 -14.66 -21.39
N GLY A 637 18.77 -14.60 -22.27
CA GLY A 637 17.97 -15.76 -22.70
C GLY A 637 16.55 -15.82 -22.10
N VAL A 638 16.24 -14.96 -21.14
CA VAL A 638 14.89 -14.83 -20.54
C VAL A 638 14.37 -13.41 -20.79
N PRO A 639 13.18 -13.23 -21.42
CA PRO A 639 12.61 -11.90 -21.65
C PRO A 639 12.36 -11.16 -20.34
N SER A 640 12.60 -9.85 -20.34
CA SER A 640 12.34 -8.98 -19.17
C SER A 640 13.08 -9.42 -17.91
N ALA A 641 14.31 -9.93 -18.05
CA ALA A 641 15.04 -10.49 -16.92
C ALA A 641 16.52 -10.09 -16.93
N VAL A 642 17.14 -10.22 -15.75
CA VAL A 642 18.60 -10.23 -15.57
C VAL A 642 19.02 -11.60 -15.05
N ALA A 643 20.22 -12.04 -15.41
CA ALA A 643 20.80 -13.25 -14.83
C ALA A 643 21.10 -13.05 -13.33
N ILE A 644 20.92 -14.11 -12.55
CA ILE A 644 21.40 -14.20 -11.16
C ILE A 644 22.87 -14.63 -11.23
N ALA A 645 23.75 -13.82 -10.66
CA ALA A 645 25.19 -14.05 -10.67
C ALA A 645 25.57 -15.26 -9.78
N PRO A 646 26.81 -15.81 -9.92
CA PRO A 646 27.24 -17.00 -9.16
C PRO A 646 27.20 -16.84 -7.63
N ASP A 647 27.33 -15.63 -7.11
CA ASP A 647 27.22 -15.28 -5.68
C ASP A 647 25.76 -15.16 -5.19
N GLY A 648 24.79 -15.32 -6.09
CA GLY A 648 23.36 -15.16 -5.83
C GLY A 648 22.88 -13.71 -5.97
N SER A 649 23.75 -12.77 -6.33
CA SER A 649 23.36 -11.37 -6.49
C SER A 649 22.66 -11.13 -7.83
N MET A 650 21.91 -10.03 -7.90
CA MET A 650 21.36 -9.50 -9.16
C MET A 650 21.26 -7.98 -9.06
N ALA A 651 21.31 -7.30 -10.21
CA ALA A 651 20.91 -5.90 -10.31
C ALA A 651 20.22 -5.65 -11.65
N ALA A 652 19.18 -4.82 -11.65
CA ALA A 652 18.42 -4.48 -12.84
C ALA A 652 18.07 -2.99 -12.87
N LEU A 653 18.14 -2.39 -14.06
CA LEU A 653 17.45 -1.14 -14.36
C LEU A 653 15.94 -1.40 -14.36
N VAL A 654 15.17 -0.55 -13.69
CA VAL A 654 13.70 -0.59 -13.65
C VAL A 654 13.14 0.82 -13.89
N PRO A 655 11.95 0.96 -14.51
CA PRO A 655 11.32 2.25 -14.66
C PRO A 655 10.91 2.81 -13.30
N ALA A 656 11.18 4.09 -13.06
CA ALA A 656 10.72 4.78 -11.87
C ALA A 656 9.23 5.15 -11.97
N ARG A 657 8.60 5.42 -10.82
CA ARG A 657 7.20 5.92 -10.71
C ARG A 657 6.19 5.04 -11.44
N ARG A 658 6.47 3.73 -11.48
CA ARG A 658 5.64 2.67 -12.02
C ARG A 658 5.55 1.55 -10.99
N ALA A 659 4.43 0.84 -10.99
CA ALA A 659 4.26 -0.34 -10.14
C ALA A 659 5.07 -1.47 -10.76
N MET A 660 5.98 -2.06 -9.99
CA MET A 660 6.87 -3.13 -10.41
C MET A 660 6.66 -4.36 -9.52
N THR A 661 6.85 -5.53 -10.11
CA THR A 661 6.89 -6.81 -9.40
C THR A 661 7.83 -7.76 -10.15
N TRP A 662 8.13 -8.95 -9.61
CA TRP A 662 9.15 -9.83 -10.20
C TRP A 662 9.00 -11.30 -9.80
N GLN A 663 9.75 -12.18 -10.45
CA GLN A 663 9.89 -13.58 -10.07
C GLN A 663 11.30 -14.11 -10.34
N MET A 664 11.77 -14.99 -9.45
CA MET A 664 12.92 -15.85 -9.74
C MET A 664 12.51 -16.98 -10.66
N THR A 665 13.35 -17.27 -11.66
CA THR A 665 13.11 -18.35 -12.64
C THR A 665 14.31 -19.26 -12.85
N ASN A 666 14.03 -20.50 -13.24
CA ASN A 666 14.97 -21.43 -13.87
C ASN A 666 14.74 -21.39 -15.39
N GLN A 667 15.56 -20.65 -16.13
CA GLN A 667 15.27 -20.24 -17.50
C GLN A 667 13.87 -19.59 -17.57
N LEU A 668 12.94 -20.14 -18.33
CA LEU A 668 11.56 -19.65 -18.42
C LEU A 668 10.62 -20.18 -17.30
N ALA A 669 11.06 -21.16 -16.50
CA ALA A 669 10.21 -21.78 -15.49
C ALA A 669 10.19 -20.95 -14.19
N PRO A 670 9.03 -20.45 -13.72
CA PRO A 670 8.93 -19.65 -12.51
C PRO A 670 9.11 -20.49 -11.24
N VAL A 671 9.84 -19.94 -10.26
CA VAL A 671 10.23 -20.61 -9.01
C VAL A 671 9.67 -19.89 -7.79
N VAL A 672 9.88 -18.58 -7.66
CA VAL A 672 9.32 -17.76 -6.57
C VAL A 672 8.83 -16.44 -7.17
N ARG A 673 7.63 -16.00 -6.78
CA ARG A 673 7.04 -14.75 -7.24
C ARG A 673 6.98 -13.74 -6.10
N GLU A 674 7.35 -12.50 -6.39
CA GLU A 674 6.98 -11.39 -5.53
C GLU A 674 5.47 -11.17 -5.66
N ARG A 675 4.77 -11.10 -4.53
CA ARG A 675 3.29 -10.97 -4.51
C ARG A 675 2.89 -9.60 -3.98
N TYR A 676 3.74 -8.63 -4.22
CA TYR A 676 3.53 -7.21 -3.96
C TYR A 676 3.86 -6.41 -5.21
N TRP A 677 3.17 -5.29 -5.36
CA TRP A 677 3.65 -4.17 -6.16
C TRP A 677 4.66 -3.36 -5.35
N LEU A 678 5.67 -2.80 -5.99
CA LEU A 678 6.61 -1.85 -5.41
C LEU A 678 6.93 -0.76 -6.43
N SER A 679 7.04 0.49 -5.98
CA SER A 679 7.48 1.61 -6.80
C SER A 679 8.91 1.98 -6.45
N PHE A 680 9.67 2.39 -7.47
CA PHE A 680 11.01 2.96 -7.32
C PHE A 680 11.01 4.42 -7.75
N GLN A 681 11.93 5.23 -7.23
CA GLN A 681 12.04 6.65 -7.57
C GLN A 681 13.20 6.97 -8.51
N PRO A 682 13.13 8.07 -9.29
CA PRO A 682 14.19 8.43 -10.24
C PRO A 682 15.52 8.68 -9.50
N GLY A 683 16.57 7.95 -9.86
CA GLY A 683 17.86 8.03 -9.17
C GLY A 683 18.00 7.11 -7.95
N GLU A 684 16.99 6.31 -7.62
CA GLU A 684 17.07 5.37 -6.53
C GLU A 684 17.97 4.17 -6.88
N VAL A 685 18.80 3.75 -5.93
CA VAL A 685 19.52 2.48 -5.95
C VAL A 685 19.04 1.70 -4.73
N ARG A 686 17.98 0.91 -4.91
CA ARG A 686 17.25 0.20 -3.85
C ARG A 686 17.87 -1.17 -3.66
N VAL A 687 18.37 -1.42 -2.45
CA VAL A 687 19.01 -2.69 -2.08
C VAL A 687 18.04 -3.51 -1.24
N CYS A 688 17.58 -4.63 -1.79
CA CYS A 688 16.85 -5.67 -1.06
C CYS A 688 17.82 -6.85 -0.90
N ALA A 689 18.66 -6.84 0.14
CA ALA A 689 19.81 -7.74 0.27
C ALA A 689 19.47 -9.23 0.05
N SER A 690 18.28 -9.64 0.47
CA SER A 690 17.57 -10.85 0.06
C SER A 690 16.16 -10.51 -0.46
N CYS A 691 15.60 -11.29 -1.37
CA CYS A 691 14.29 -11.02 -2.00
C CYS A 691 13.07 -11.07 -1.08
N HIS A 692 13.21 -11.49 0.18
CA HIS A 692 12.15 -11.48 1.18
C HIS A 692 12.73 -11.13 2.56
N GLY A 693 13.58 -10.08 2.60
CA GLY A 693 14.25 -9.47 3.76
C GLY A 693 14.40 -10.31 5.04
N ILE A 694 15.63 -10.71 5.37
CA ILE A 694 15.90 -11.48 6.59
C ILE A 694 15.66 -10.61 7.83
N ASN A 695 14.64 -10.95 8.62
CA ASN A 695 14.32 -10.25 9.87
C ASN A 695 15.48 -10.43 10.87
N GLN A 696 15.85 -11.68 11.13
CA GLN A 696 16.96 -12.03 12.04
C GLN A 696 17.85 -13.14 11.50
N LYS A 697 17.23 -14.16 10.89
CA LYS A 697 17.90 -15.38 10.47
C LYS A 697 17.26 -15.91 9.19
N SER A 698 18.10 -16.26 8.23
CA SER A 698 17.66 -16.93 7.02
C SER A 698 17.13 -18.34 7.29
N GLN A 699 16.57 -18.98 6.27
CA GLN A 699 16.20 -20.39 6.31
C GLN A 699 17.36 -21.34 6.65
N THR A 700 18.62 -20.90 6.47
CA THR A 700 19.85 -21.62 6.84
C THR A 700 20.49 -21.15 8.16
N GLY A 701 19.89 -20.18 8.86
CA GLY A 701 20.38 -19.68 10.15
C GLY A 701 21.49 -18.61 10.07
N VAL A 702 21.82 -18.11 8.87
CA VAL A 702 22.75 -16.98 8.71
C VAL A 702 22.02 -15.64 8.78
N GLY A 703 22.75 -14.53 8.93
CA GLY A 703 22.18 -13.19 8.87
C GLY A 703 21.98 -12.69 7.43
N GLU A 704 21.64 -11.41 7.28
CA GLU A 704 21.55 -10.73 5.99
C GLU A 704 22.88 -10.81 5.20
N PRO A 705 22.86 -11.13 3.90
CA PRO A 705 24.08 -11.21 3.07
C PRO A 705 24.83 -9.87 2.99
N GLN A 706 26.17 -9.95 3.02
CA GLN A 706 27.09 -8.81 2.99
C GLN A 706 28.14 -8.93 1.87
N ASN A 707 27.96 -9.83 0.90
CA ASN A 707 28.84 -9.92 -0.26
C ASN A 707 28.68 -8.67 -1.15
N PRO A 708 29.78 -8.11 -1.69
CA PRO A 708 29.72 -7.11 -2.75
C PRO A 708 29.00 -7.70 -3.97
N PRO A 709 27.83 -7.16 -4.39
CA PRO A 709 26.99 -7.81 -5.40
C PRO A 709 27.61 -7.77 -6.80
N GLU A 710 28.00 -8.93 -7.33
CA GLU A 710 28.54 -9.05 -8.70
C GLU A 710 27.54 -8.61 -9.78
N GLY A 711 26.24 -8.82 -9.58
CA GLY A 711 25.20 -8.33 -10.49
C GLY A 711 25.21 -6.80 -10.64
N LEU A 712 25.45 -6.06 -9.55
CA LEU A 712 25.62 -4.60 -9.59
C LEU A 712 26.90 -4.23 -10.34
N ARG A 713 28.00 -4.96 -10.11
CA ARG A 713 29.27 -4.74 -10.80
C ARG A 713 29.11 -4.86 -12.31
N GLN A 714 28.41 -5.91 -12.76
CA GLN A 714 28.13 -6.14 -14.18
C GLN A 714 27.28 -5.01 -14.78
N LEU A 715 26.24 -4.55 -14.07
CA LEU A 715 25.41 -3.42 -14.49
C LEU A 715 26.23 -2.12 -14.63
N LEU A 716 27.09 -1.81 -13.65
CA LEU A 716 27.94 -0.61 -13.70
C LEU A 716 28.98 -0.67 -14.82
N ARG A 717 29.51 -1.86 -15.15
CA ARG A 717 30.37 -2.05 -16.33
C ARG A 717 29.63 -1.82 -17.64
N GLN A 718 28.46 -2.43 -17.79
CA GLN A 718 27.60 -2.22 -18.96
C GLN A 718 27.23 -0.74 -19.13
N TRP A 719 26.94 -0.02 -18.03
CA TRP A 719 26.69 1.41 -18.07
C TRP A 719 27.89 2.23 -18.57
N LYS A 720 29.11 1.96 -18.06
CA LYS A 720 30.36 2.57 -18.57
C LYS A 720 30.60 2.27 -20.06
N GLU A 721 30.21 1.08 -20.52
CA GLU A 721 30.30 0.61 -21.91
C GLU A 721 29.09 1.06 -22.78
N GLY A 722 28.34 2.08 -22.36
CA GLY A 722 27.24 2.67 -23.12
C GLY A 722 25.98 1.80 -23.25
N ARG A 723 25.86 0.77 -22.41
CA ARG A 723 24.79 -0.26 -22.40
C ARG A 723 24.70 -1.09 -23.68
N THR A 724 25.83 -1.28 -24.37
CA THR A 724 25.89 -2.16 -25.55
C THR A 724 26.49 -3.52 -25.21
N VAL A 725 25.76 -4.61 -25.49
CA VAL A 725 26.30 -5.97 -25.35
C VAL A 725 27.19 -6.29 -26.56
N SER A 726 28.47 -6.56 -26.29
CA SER A 726 29.48 -6.91 -27.29
C SER A 726 29.10 -8.18 -28.06
N SER A 727 29.54 -8.32 -29.32
CA SER A 727 29.26 -9.53 -30.12
C SER A 727 29.75 -10.81 -29.43
N ASP A 728 30.86 -10.73 -28.71
CA ASP A 728 31.42 -11.83 -27.93
C ASP A 728 30.48 -12.22 -26.78
N ASP A 729 30.01 -11.24 -26.00
CA ASP A 729 29.10 -11.49 -24.87
C ASP A 729 27.72 -11.96 -25.33
N ARG A 730 27.24 -11.56 -26.50
CA ARG A 730 26.01 -12.11 -27.12
C ARG A 730 26.18 -13.60 -27.39
N VAL A 731 27.32 -14.00 -27.97
CA VAL A 731 27.64 -15.41 -28.22
C VAL A 731 27.86 -16.18 -26.91
N PHE A 732 28.47 -15.58 -25.89
CA PHE A 732 28.62 -16.22 -24.57
C PHE A 732 27.27 -16.43 -23.88
N ASN A 733 26.39 -15.43 -23.86
CA ASN A 733 25.04 -15.52 -23.30
C ASN A 733 24.19 -16.57 -24.04
N TRP A 734 24.25 -16.59 -25.38
CA TRP A 734 23.58 -17.59 -26.21
C TRP A 734 24.11 -19.01 -25.92
N ALA A 735 25.43 -19.20 -25.87
CA ALA A 735 26.03 -20.49 -25.55
C ALA A 735 25.66 -20.96 -24.14
N GLU A 736 25.61 -20.05 -23.16
CA GLU A 736 25.16 -20.36 -21.80
C GLU A 736 23.72 -20.88 -21.76
N ALA A 737 22.82 -20.32 -22.58
CA ALA A 737 21.45 -20.80 -22.73
C ALA A 737 21.37 -22.15 -23.48
N LYS A 738 22.17 -22.36 -24.53
CA LYS A 738 22.19 -23.61 -25.32
C LYS A 738 22.86 -24.79 -24.64
N PHE A 739 23.86 -24.54 -23.80
CA PHE A 739 24.64 -25.56 -23.11
C PHE A 739 24.44 -25.44 -21.59
N PRO A 740 23.21 -25.70 -21.07
CA PRO A 740 22.84 -25.44 -19.69
C PRO A 740 23.72 -26.17 -18.66
N ASP A 741 24.17 -27.38 -18.98
CA ASP A 741 24.95 -28.24 -18.08
C ASP A 741 26.47 -28.13 -18.21
N GLN A 742 26.98 -27.50 -19.27
CA GLN A 742 28.42 -27.41 -19.57
C GLN A 742 29.03 -26.09 -19.12
N LEU A 743 28.34 -24.97 -19.35
CA LEU A 743 28.87 -23.64 -19.01
C LEU A 743 28.31 -23.19 -17.65
N LEU A 744 28.94 -23.58 -16.55
CA LEU A 744 28.49 -23.29 -15.17
C LEU A 744 29.59 -22.74 -14.24
N PRO A 745 29.29 -21.77 -13.36
CA PRO A 745 27.99 -21.11 -13.17
C PRO A 745 27.60 -20.21 -14.35
N LYS A 746 26.32 -19.84 -14.45
CA LYS A 746 25.84 -18.92 -15.49
C LYS A 746 26.29 -17.49 -15.21
N SER A 747 26.45 -16.72 -16.28
CA SER A 747 26.87 -15.32 -16.32
C SER A 747 28.07 -14.97 -15.43
N PRO A 748 29.20 -15.71 -15.51
CA PRO A 748 30.44 -15.32 -14.86
C PRO A 748 31.03 -14.09 -15.56
N THR A 749 31.83 -13.33 -14.83
CA THR A 749 32.46 -12.11 -15.30
C THR A 749 33.33 -12.35 -16.54
N SER A 750 33.06 -11.64 -17.65
CA SER A 750 33.93 -11.62 -18.82
C SER A 750 35.28 -10.96 -18.51
N GLN A 751 36.36 -11.58 -18.97
CA GLN A 751 37.75 -11.15 -18.80
C GLN A 751 38.39 -10.85 -20.15
N LEU A 752 39.40 -9.98 -20.18
CA LEU A 752 40.17 -9.64 -21.39
C LEU A 752 41.66 -9.74 -21.09
N THR A 753 42.38 -10.59 -21.83
CA THR A 753 43.85 -10.71 -21.72
C THR A 753 44.47 -10.93 -23.10
N GLN A 754 45.50 -10.15 -23.46
CA GLN A 754 46.26 -10.34 -24.71
C GLN A 754 45.40 -10.54 -25.99
N GLY A 755 44.29 -9.80 -26.10
CA GLY A 755 43.34 -9.87 -27.22
C GLY A 755 42.35 -11.04 -27.18
N LEU A 756 42.40 -11.90 -26.17
CA LEU A 756 41.38 -12.92 -25.87
C LEU A 756 40.35 -12.34 -24.89
N ARG A 757 39.10 -12.17 -25.32
CA ARG A 757 37.96 -11.98 -24.39
C ARG A 757 37.41 -13.35 -24.03
N TYR A 758 37.19 -13.66 -22.77
CA TYR A 758 36.71 -14.99 -22.36
C TYR A 758 35.92 -14.98 -21.05
N ARG A 759 35.16 -16.05 -20.83
CA ARG A 759 34.54 -16.42 -19.56
C ARG A 759 35.12 -17.73 -19.05
N PHE A 760 35.33 -17.81 -17.74
CA PHE A 760 35.71 -19.03 -17.04
C PHE A 760 34.53 -19.55 -16.21
N TYR A 761 34.14 -20.79 -16.50
CA TYR A 761 33.04 -21.51 -15.90
C TYR A 761 33.62 -22.42 -14.80
N SER A 762 33.74 -21.87 -13.60
CA SER A 762 34.50 -22.46 -12.49
C SER A 762 33.92 -23.78 -11.96
N ALA A 763 32.61 -24.01 -12.08
CA ALA A 763 31.97 -25.21 -11.54
C ALA A 763 32.11 -26.43 -12.47
N THR A 764 32.25 -26.20 -13.78
CA THR A 764 32.50 -27.26 -14.78
C THR A 764 33.96 -27.32 -15.23
N ASN A 765 34.76 -26.34 -14.82
CA ASN A 765 36.13 -26.09 -15.25
C ASN A 765 36.22 -25.98 -16.78
N GLU A 766 35.47 -25.04 -17.34
CA GLU A 766 35.39 -24.80 -18.79
C GLU A 766 35.67 -23.33 -19.12
N TYR A 767 36.14 -23.06 -20.34
CA TYR A 767 36.40 -21.72 -20.85
C TYR A 767 35.72 -21.58 -22.21
N LEU A 768 35.07 -20.43 -22.42
CA LEU A 768 34.59 -19.98 -23.71
C LEU A 768 35.18 -18.61 -23.98
N GLY A 769 35.79 -18.39 -25.14
CA GLY A 769 36.42 -17.14 -25.48
C GLY A 769 36.37 -16.79 -26.96
N VAL A 770 36.71 -15.55 -27.27
CA VAL A 770 36.85 -15.02 -28.62
C VAL A 770 38.22 -14.37 -28.75
N LYS A 771 38.95 -14.75 -29.79
CA LYS A 771 40.21 -14.10 -30.18
C LYS A 771 40.29 -14.05 -31.70
N ASP A 772 40.69 -12.91 -32.26
CA ASP A 772 40.89 -12.70 -33.69
C ASP A 772 39.67 -13.13 -34.55
N GLY A 773 38.45 -12.95 -34.02
CA GLY A 773 37.20 -13.33 -34.67
C GLY A 773 36.89 -14.84 -34.67
N ARG A 774 37.62 -15.65 -33.90
CA ARG A 774 37.43 -17.09 -33.72
C ARG A 774 36.92 -17.40 -32.32
N VAL A 775 35.93 -18.29 -32.21
CA VAL A 775 35.42 -18.78 -30.92
C VAL A 775 36.27 -19.97 -30.48
N LEU A 776 36.78 -19.90 -29.25
CA LEU A 776 37.63 -20.91 -28.63
C LEU A 776 36.88 -21.53 -27.46
N TYR A 777 36.83 -22.86 -27.42
CA TYR A 777 36.34 -23.63 -26.28
C TYR A 777 37.48 -24.45 -25.67
N PHE A 778 37.52 -24.53 -24.34
CA PHE A 778 38.53 -25.32 -23.64
C PHE A 778 38.02 -25.92 -22.33
N LYS A 779 38.22 -27.22 -22.15
CA LYS A 779 38.00 -27.94 -20.90
C LYS A 779 39.29 -28.60 -20.42
N PRO A 780 40.07 -27.95 -19.54
CA PRO A 780 41.29 -28.53 -18.98
C PRO A 780 41.06 -29.94 -18.42
N GLY A 781 41.97 -30.86 -18.74
CA GLY A 781 41.89 -32.27 -18.35
C GLY A 781 41.02 -33.14 -19.27
N SER A 782 40.07 -32.56 -20.03
CA SER A 782 39.36 -33.26 -21.11
C SER A 782 39.92 -32.93 -22.50
N MET A 783 40.62 -31.81 -22.64
CA MET A 783 41.21 -31.31 -23.90
C MET A 783 42.69 -30.98 -23.69
N PRO A 784 43.57 -31.23 -24.68
CA PRO A 784 45.01 -30.95 -24.56
C PRO A 784 45.36 -29.46 -24.71
N ALA A 785 44.51 -28.68 -25.40
CA ALA A 785 44.64 -27.24 -25.61
C ALA A 785 43.26 -26.64 -25.96
N PRO A 786 43.09 -25.31 -25.89
CA PRO A 786 41.90 -24.64 -26.43
C PRO A 786 41.69 -24.98 -27.91
N THR A 787 40.47 -25.32 -28.28
CA THR A 787 40.08 -25.67 -29.65
C THR A 787 39.24 -24.57 -30.27
N ASP A 788 39.58 -24.18 -31.49
CA ASP A 788 38.76 -23.33 -32.33
C ASP A 788 37.52 -24.11 -32.79
N VAL A 789 36.34 -23.63 -32.40
CA VAL A 789 35.06 -24.27 -32.70
C VAL A 789 34.31 -23.61 -33.87
N GLY A 790 34.75 -22.44 -34.34
CA GLY A 790 34.13 -21.72 -35.46
C GLY A 790 34.43 -20.22 -35.46
N SER A 791 33.92 -19.49 -36.46
CA SER A 791 34.03 -18.03 -36.48
C SER A 791 33.01 -17.38 -35.54
N LEU A 792 33.30 -16.18 -35.04
CA LEU A 792 32.36 -15.40 -34.24
C LEU A 792 31.04 -15.19 -35.00
N THR A 793 31.10 -14.83 -36.28
CA THR A 793 29.91 -14.61 -37.13
C THR A 793 29.00 -15.84 -37.24
N GLN A 794 29.58 -17.06 -37.26
CA GLN A 794 28.83 -18.31 -37.32
C GLN A 794 27.90 -18.49 -36.11
N TYR A 795 28.32 -18.03 -34.94
CA TYR A 795 27.54 -18.11 -33.69
C TYR A 795 26.75 -16.83 -33.38
N LEU A 796 27.23 -15.67 -33.85
CA LEU A 796 26.55 -14.39 -33.67
C LEU A 796 25.22 -14.35 -34.45
N ASN A 797 25.16 -14.92 -35.65
CA ASN A 797 23.94 -14.96 -36.45
C ASN A 797 22.76 -15.68 -35.74
N PRO A 798 22.90 -16.92 -35.23
CA PRO A 798 21.84 -17.56 -34.45
C PRO A 798 21.60 -16.85 -33.10
N ALA A 799 22.62 -16.29 -32.45
CA ALA A 799 22.44 -15.50 -31.23
C ALA A 799 21.53 -14.28 -31.46
N LEU A 800 21.80 -13.48 -32.49
CA LEU A 800 20.96 -12.34 -32.90
C LEU A 800 19.55 -12.78 -33.32
N GLY A 801 19.42 -13.91 -34.02
CA GLY A 801 18.13 -14.49 -34.39
C GLY A 801 17.27 -14.93 -33.19
N GLU A 802 17.89 -15.14 -32.03
CA GLU A 802 17.25 -15.45 -30.75
C GLU A 802 17.17 -14.24 -29.80
N GLY A 803 17.61 -13.05 -30.24
CA GLY A 803 17.49 -11.79 -29.50
C GLY A 803 18.65 -11.43 -28.57
N PHE A 804 19.76 -12.19 -28.59
CA PHE A 804 20.96 -11.89 -27.79
C PHE A 804 21.75 -10.70 -28.33
#